data_AF-A0A5S9IQ56-F1
#
_entry.id   AF-A0A5S9IQ56-F1
#
_cell.length_a   1.000
_cell.length_b   1.000
_cell.length_c   1.000
_cell.angle_alpha   90.00
_cell.angle_beta   90.00
_cell.angle_gamma   90.00
#
_symmetry.space_group_name_H-M   'P 1'
#
loop_
_entity.id
_entity.type
_entity.pdbx_description
1 polymer ?
#
loop_
_entity_poly.entity_id
_entity_poly.type
_entity_poly.pdbx_seq_one_letter_code
_entity_poly.pdbx_strand_id
1 'polypeptide(L)'
;MVQFNFFRRSINMKIVFYGPEMSGKTTSFECVHESYPKEQRSDIAVISTDQDRMLFSSVAPDAKINGIYTKLRLFTVAGKVTYASSNKLVLHGADGIVFVADSRKERQQDNIDSWRELRGNLQEHGVKIGDIPIVIQWNKRDLDDIQSVEDLEKQINNKNLPSFETVATEGKNVEECFEFLLAKCYEKSLAKIEGKNKKKNSEKNVEKKKKSTKTAKRETGISDSIIDRMHKGKVIKDCHIDMLDIRDKVFKKEIIFDNVTIGVLEGSGAHFQQKVCFNLVSVDELNLGGEYLSDIEKKLLRDEEVVPPCKFAEDFILQNVTIKRKADLDLAQFCKDVVLYNVQMPVDAARKAKSMEDFIFSFRAASFHGEFEMYGCHLMGLDIRESVFHHQTKIVKCAFHGEFICGIVAEKSGAVFKDVTRVKECSFHEKAQLQRVRFENTLEVVDNKFKEAVFWGEAYFYKQALFFRCKFDAKLHFPLSIFHDETHFSESEFCAGIELIKTKFCGKLFAGNSKIGKLDMERARLNEGADFTKSTFEETNFSYAVFSGATTFHSSIFTKNCCFYAAIFEPKVSFAKAEFQGKLSFSGMSVYDMVISWRQVRGKLQSVAQKNYVEAAEEYSLLKNVFERQNRYDDEDEAYLLYKKAMRKTLKISLLHPWQTLGRFLSFWALDLGCGYGTRPFRITVTSIFIALGFAALYGYFPHEFGYNGAQQGVFDWSNATYFSIATFTTMGFGDWAPNPDSIFRYVVTIEAFVGIFTMALFVGAFTRKVIR
;
A
#
# COMPACT_ATOMS: atom_id res chain seq x y z
N MET A 1 0.95 10.16 23.60
CA MET A 1 1.75 8.92 23.78
C MET A 1 1.69 8.19 22.45
N VAL A 2 2.70 8.39 21.60
CA VAL A 2 2.72 7.92 20.21
C VAL A 2 2.47 6.41 20.12
N GLN A 3 1.37 6.02 19.46
CA GLN A 3 1.05 4.62 19.19
C GLN A 3 1.71 4.17 17.88
N PHE A 4 2.76 3.37 18.01
CA PHE A 4 3.46 2.76 16.88
C PHE A 4 2.77 1.46 16.47
N ASN A 5 2.29 1.40 15.23
CA ASN A 5 1.87 0.14 14.64
C ASN A 5 3.06 -0.49 13.91
N PHE A 6 3.77 -1.41 14.59
CA PHE A 6 4.96 -2.08 14.07
C PHE A 6 4.70 -2.93 12.82
N PHE A 7 3.45 -3.33 12.57
CA PHE A 7 3.07 -4.10 11.37
C PHE A 7 2.86 -3.25 10.11
N ARG A 8 2.66 -1.92 10.24
CA ARG A 8 2.34 -1.02 9.09
C ARG A 8 3.30 0.16 8.92
N ARG A 9 4.36 0.28 9.74
CA ARG A 9 5.31 1.42 9.74
C ARG A 9 4.59 2.78 9.70
N SER A 10 3.59 2.97 10.56
CA SER A 10 2.86 4.24 10.67
C SER A 10 2.91 4.81 12.10
N ILE A 11 3.24 6.10 12.24
CA ILE A 11 3.13 6.86 13.49
C ILE A 11 1.73 7.47 13.59
N ASN A 12 1.06 7.29 14.72
CA ASN A 12 -0.15 8.05 15.03
C ASN A 12 0.21 9.17 16.01
N MET A 13 0.02 10.43 15.62
CA MET A 13 0.20 11.57 16.53
C MET A 13 -1.13 12.22 16.85
N LYS A 14 -1.34 12.56 18.12
CA LYS A 14 -2.47 13.35 18.57
C LYS A 14 -2.07 14.81 18.73
N ILE A 15 -2.66 15.70 17.92
CA ILE A 15 -2.47 17.16 18.01
C ILE A 15 -3.72 17.81 18.58
N VAL A 16 -3.55 18.68 19.55
CA VAL A 16 -4.65 19.35 20.26
C VAL A 16 -4.58 20.86 20.03
N PHE A 17 -5.69 21.46 19.56
CA PHE A 17 -5.87 22.90 19.53
C PHE A 17 -6.55 23.34 20.83
N TYR A 18 -5.84 24.14 21.62
CA TYR A 18 -6.22 24.59 22.96
C TYR A 18 -6.22 26.12 23.05
N GLY A 19 -6.94 26.71 24.00
CA GLY A 19 -7.04 28.18 24.14
C GLY A 19 -8.42 28.63 24.61
N PRO A 20 -8.61 29.93 24.90
CA PRO A 20 -9.86 30.46 25.45
C PRO A 20 -11.02 30.34 24.47
N GLU A 21 -12.25 30.50 24.98
CA GLU A 21 -13.45 30.49 24.17
C GLU A 21 -13.35 31.53 23.03
N MET A 22 -13.90 31.22 21.86
CA MET A 22 -13.92 32.13 20.70
C MET A 22 -12.55 32.65 20.21
N SER A 23 -11.42 32.08 20.67
CA SER A 23 -10.09 32.52 20.23
C SER A 23 -9.77 32.13 18.78
N GLY A 24 -10.58 31.26 18.17
CA GLY A 24 -10.40 30.77 16.80
C GLY A 24 -9.88 29.33 16.70
N LYS A 25 -9.89 28.56 17.79
CA LYS A 25 -9.47 27.13 17.78
C LYS A 25 -10.13 26.30 16.68
N THR A 26 -11.46 26.40 16.56
CA THR A 26 -12.24 25.67 15.56
C THR A 26 -11.85 26.10 14.16
N THR A 27 -11.68 27.40 13.92
CA THR A 27 -11.26 27.95 12.64
C THR A 27 -9.84 27.54 12.26
N SER A 28 -8.88 27.58 13.20
CA SER A 28 -7.52 27.06 12.95
C SER A 28 -7.52 25.55 12.70
N PHE A 29 -8.35 24.80 13.41
CA PHE A 29 -8.54 23.36 13.19
C PHE A 29 -9.12 23.06 11.82
N GLU A 30 -10.15 23.80 11.40
CA GLU A 30 -10.81 23.65 10.10
C GLU A 30 -9.87 24.04 8.96
N CYS A 31 -9.13 25.14 9.10
CA CYS A 31 -8.12 25.57 8.14
C CYS A 31 -7.05 24.47 7.93
N VAL A 32 -6.48 23.93 9.01
CA VAL A 32 -5.53 22.80 8.93
C VAL A 32 -6.18 21.53 8.40
N HIS A 33 -7.48 21.31 8.63
CA HIS A 33 -8.18 20.16 8.08
C HIS A 33 -8.41 20.32 6.57
N GLU A 34 -8.77 21.52 6.12
CA GLU A 34 -9.09 21.85 4.73
C GLU A 34 -7.87 21.99 3.83
N SER A 35 -6.70 22.31 4.39
CA SER A 35 -5.43 22.32 3.65
C SER A 35 -5.03 20.96 3.09
N TYR A 36 -5.62 19.87 3.59
CA TYR A 36 -5.39 18.52 3.08
C TYR A 36 -6.44 18.12 2.02
N PRO A 37 -6.02 17.43 0.92
CA PRO A 37 -6.93 16.86 -0.06
C PRO A 37 -7.99 15.94 0.57
N LYS A 38 -9.19 15.87 -0.03
CA LYS A 38 -10.32 15.06 0.49
C LYS A 38 -9.96 13.57 0.65
N GLU A 39 -9.01 13.06 -0.13
CA GLU A 39 -8.53 11.68 -0.08
C GLU A 39 -7.58 11.40 1.09
N GLN A 40 -7.02 12.45 1.69
CA GLN A 40 -6.04 12.41 2.80
C GLN A 40 -6.65 12.78 4.15
N ARG A 41 -7.91 13.21 4.20
CA ARG A 41 -8.61 13.60 5.43
C ARG A 41 -9.90 12.82 5.62
N SER A 42 -10.23 12.50 6.88
CA SER A 42 -11.55 11.99 7.25
C SER A 42 -12.54 13.13 7.39
N ASP A 43 -13.84 12.87 7.24
CA ASP A 43 -14.85 13.85 7.66
C ASP A 43 -14.64 14.27 9.13
N ILE A 44 -15.00 15.52 9.46
CA ILE A 44 -14.95 16.02 10.84
C ILE A 44 -16.07 15.32 11.63
N ALA A 45 -15.68 14.50 12.60
CA ALA A 45 -16.61 13.89 13.53
C ALA A 45 -16.84 14.84 14.72
N VAL A 46 -18.11 15.08 15.02
CA VAL A 46 -18.52 15.79 16.24
C VAL A 46 -18.83 14.75 17.31
N ILE A 47 -18.00 14.72 18.34
CA ILE A 47 -18.24 13.89 19.53
C ILE A 47 -18.94 14.79 20.54
N SER A 48 -20.27 14.68 20.58
CA SER A 48 -21.10 15.36 21.57
C SER A 48 -21.19 14.50 22.82
N THR A 49 -20.78 15.04 23.97
CA THR A 49 -21.28 14.56 25.27
C THR A 49 -22.54 15.35 25.61
N ASP A 50 -23.25 14.99 26.67
CA ASP A 50 -24.52 15.64 27.05
C ASP A 50 -24.39 17.17 27.25
N GLN A 51 -23.16 17.72 27.39
CA GLN A 51 -22.92 19.13 27.72
C GLN A 51 -21.77 19.82 26.94
N ASP A 52 -20.80 19.09 26.37
CA ASP A 52 -19.68 19.68 25.61
C ASP A 52 -19.52 19.04 24.21
N ARG A 53 -19.01 19.81 23.24
CA ARG A 53 -18.77 19.36 21.86
C ARG A 53 -17.27 19.27 21.58
N MET A 54 -16.79 18.09 21.19
CA MET A 54 -15.42 17.88 20.74
C MET A 54 -15.41 17.65 19.23
N LEU A 55 -14.49 18.30 18.53
CA LEU A 55 -14.24 18.07 17.12
C LEU A 55 -13.04 17.13 16.96
N PHE A 56 -13.22 16.14 16.10
CA PHE A 56 -12.19 15.17 15.75
C PHE A 56 -12.08 15.05 14.24
N SER A 57 -10.87 15.09 13.72
CA SER A 57 -10.59 14.70 12.35
C SER A 57 -9.26 13.96 12.29
N SER A 58 -9.07 13.16 11.25
CA SER A 58 -7.79 12.56 10.95
C SER A 58 -7.30 13.03 9.60
N VAL A 59 -6.07 13.51 9.55
CA VAL A 59 -5.38 13.89 8.33
C VAL A 59 -4.12 13.04 8.18
N ALA A 60 -3.79 12.66 6.95
CA ALA A 60 -2.65 11.84 6.62
C ALA A 60 -1.81 12.56 5.56
N PRO A 61 -0.79 13.34 5.95
CA PRO A 61 0.13 13.94 4.99
C PRO A 61 0.72 12.87 4.07
N ASP A 62 0.68 13.12 2.75
CA ASP A 62 1.37 12.27 1.76
C ASP A 62 2.90 12.33 1.92
N ALA A 63 3.41 13.42 2.50
CA ALA A 63 4.82 13.57 2.84
C ALA A 63 5.19 12.72 4.07
N LYS A 64 6.08 11.73 3.86
CA LYS A 64 6.72 10.99 4.96
C LYS A 64 7.64 11.94 5.73
N ILE A 65 7.45 12.06 7.04
CA ILE A 65 8.40 12.77 7.90
C ILE A 65 9.31 11.72 8.53
N ASN A 66 10.61 11.76 8.18
CA ASN A 66 11.62 10.76 8.54
C ASN A 66 11.26 9.32 8.11
N GLY A 67 10.61 9.17 6.95
CA GLY A 67 10.35 7.86 6.36
C GLY A 67 9.18 7.07 6.93
N ILE A 68 8.40 7.66 7.82
CA ILE A 68 7.26 7.01 8.50
C ILE A 68 5.95 7.61 8.00
N TYR A 69 4.95 6.77 7.70
CA TYR A 69 3.61 7.24 7.39
C TYR A 69 2.97 7.81 8.65
N THR A 70 2.68 9.10 8.68
CA THR A 70 2.07 9.69 9.86
C THR A 70 0.59 9.90 9.65
N LYS A 71 -0.20 9.32 10.55
CA LYS A 71 -1.62 9.63 10.69
C LYS A 71 -1.76 10.62 11.83
N LEU A 72 -2.12 11.85 11.49
CA LEU A 72 -2.40 12.90 12.47
C LEU A 72 -3.86 12.77 12.90
N ARG A 73 -4.09 12.87 14.20
CA ARG A 73 -5.41 12.93 14.81
C ARG A 73 -5.55 14.31 15.46
N LEU A 74 -6.36 15.15 14.85
CA LEU A 74 -6.60 16.51 15.30
C LEU A 74 -7.77 16.51 16.27
N PHE A 75 -7.64 17.25 17.38
CA PHE A 75 -8.69 17.42 18.37
C PHE A 75 -8.83 18.87 18.80
N THR A 76 -10.06 19.31 19.01
CA THR A 76 -10.35 20.55 19.73
C THR A 76 -11.68 20.47 20.47
N VAL A 77 -11.86 21.30 21.50
CA VAL A 77 -13.15 21.50 22.17
C VAL A 77 -13.80 22.74 21.57
N ALA A 78 -15.00 22.56 21.01
CA ALA A 78 -15.74 23.61 20.33
C ALA A 78 -16.78 24.25 21.26
N GLY A 79 -16.86 25.58 21.22
CA GLY A 79 -17.80 26.36 22.04
C GLY A 79 -17.34 26.61 23.48
N LYS A 80 -18.29 27.05 24.31
CA LYS A 80 -18.10 27.29 25.74
C LYS A 80 -17.87 25.97 26.46
N VAL A 81 -16.72 25.84 27.10
CA VAL A 81 -16.39 24.66 27.90
C VAL A 81 -17.15 24.73 29.22
N THR A 82 -18.08 23.81 29.44
CA THR A 82 -18.94 23.82 30.64
C THR A 82 -18.25 23.11 31.81
N TYR A 83 -17.38 22.13 31.53
CA TYR A 83 -16.64 21.36 32.53
C TYR A 83 -15.13 21.23 32.20
N ALA A 84 -14.28 21.47 33.20
CA ALA A 84 -12.82 21.32 33.08
C ALA A 84 -12.37 19.89 32.71
N SER A 85 -13.21 18.87 32.98
CA SER A 85 -12.94 17.47 32.63
C SER A 85 -12.86 17.22 31.12
N SER A 86 -13.55 18.01 30.29
CA SER A 86 -13.52 17.89 28.82
C SER A 86 -12.17 18.34 28.25
N ASN A 87 -11.66 19.48 28.72
CA ASN A 87 -10.31 19.96 28.39
C ASN A 87 -9.24 18.96 28.83
N LYS A 88 -9.43 18.36 30.01
CA LYS A 88 -8.55 17.32 30.56
C LYS A 88 -8.53 16.06 29.69
N LEU A 89 -9.70 15.59 29.24
CA LEU A 89 -9.83 14.39 28.39
C LEU A 89 -9.17 14.59 27.01
N VAL A 90 -9.34 15.75 26.40
CA VAL A 90 -8.75 16.05 25.09
C VAL A 90 -7.22 16.11 25.18
N LEU A 91 -6.65 16.62 26.27
CA LEU A 91 -5.19 16.65 26.48
C LEU A 91 -4.58 15.26 26.76
N HIS A 92 -5.38 14.28 27.20
CA HIS A 92 -4.86 12.95 27.49
C HIS A 92 -4.23 12.31 26.24
N GLY A 93 -2.95 11.99 26.36
CA GLY A 93 -2.18 11.36 25.28
C GLY A 93 -1.81 12.29 24.12
N ALA A 94 -1.93 13.62 24.27
CA ALA A 94 -1.45 14.58 23.28
C ALA A 94 0.05 14.42 23.02
N ASP A 95 0.45 14.57 21.76
CA ASP A 95 1.85 14.54 21.31
C ASP A 95 2.36 15.93 20.92
N GLY A 96 1.46 16.87 20.59
CA GLY A 96 1.73 18.29 20.37
C GLY A 96 0.50 19.16 20.61
N ILE A 97 0.71 20.44 20.95
CA ILE A 97 -0.35 21.39 21.30
C ILE A 97 -0.17 22.69 20.53
N VAL A 98 -1.25 23.16 19.89
CA VAL A 98 -1.38 24.52 19.35
C VAL A 98 -2.19 25.33 20.35
N PHE A 99 -1.60 26.35 20.96
CA PHE A 99 -2.31 27.26 21.86
C PHE A 99 -2.76 28.50 21.08
N VAL A 100 -4.05 28.64 20.85
CA VAL A 100 -4.65 29.74 20.06
C VAL A 100 -5.18 30.82 21.00
N ALA A 101 -4.51 31.98 21.02
CA ALA A 101 -4.86 33.14 21.82
C ALA A 101 -5.57 34.21 20.98
N ASP A 102 -6.51 34.93 21.58
CA ASP A 102 -7.23 36.04 20.92
C ASP A 102 -6.44 37.34 21.13
N SER A 103 -5.99 38.02 20.06
CA SER A 103 -5.13 39.21 20.19
C SER A 103 -5.85 40.45 20.73
N ARG A 104 -7.19 40.46 20.84
CA ARG A 104 -7.93 41.65 21.32
C ARG A 104 -7.60 41.97 22.78
N LYS A 105 -7.49 43.26 23.08
CA LYS A 105 -7.14 43.74 24.44
C LYS A 105 -8.05 43.21 25.53
N GLU A 106 -9.35 43.17 25.25
CA GLU A 106 -10.40 42.71 26.17
C GLU A 106 -10.32 41.21 26.53
N ARG A 107 -9.71 40.38 25.66
CA ARG A 107 -9.62 38.91 25.84
C ARG A 107 -8.36 38.46 26.56
N GLN A 108 -7.54 39.41 27.03
CA GLN A 108 -6.24 39.08 27.58
C GLN A 108 -6.30 38.28 28.87
N GLN A 109 -7.24 38.61 29.75
CA GLN A 109 -7.43 37.85 30.98
C GLN A 109 -7.84 36.40 30.66
N ASP A 110 -8.71 36.20 29.66
CA ASP A 110 -9.11 34.86 29.20
C ASP A 110 -7.93 34.06 28.63
N ASN A 111 -7.02 34.72 27.90
CA ASN A 111 -5.80 34.09 27.40
C ASN A 111 -4.91 33.62 28.56
N ILE A 112 -4.71 34.47 29.58
CA ILE A 112 -3.89 34.16 30.77
C ILE A 112 -4.50 32.99 31.56
N ASP A 113 -5.82 33.02 31.76
CA ASP A 113 -6.52 31.99 32.53
C ASP A 113 -6.54 30.65 31.79
N SER A 114 -6.80 30.65 30.48
CA SER A 114 -6.71 29.43 29.65
C SER A 114 -5.29 28.87 29.58
N TRP A 115 -4.28 29.73 29.56
CA TRP A 115 -2.88 29.31 29.65
C TRP A 115 -2.58 28.66 31.00
N ARG A 116 -3.02 29.27 32.12
CA ARG A 116 -2.85 28.71 33.46
C ARG A 116 -3.55 27.35 33.59
N GLU A 117 -4.75 27.23 33.05
CA GLU A 117 -5.53 25.98 33.01
C GLU A 117 -4.78 24.89 32.23
N LEU A 118 -4.26 25.21 31.04
CA LEU A 118 -3.44 24.28 30.25
C LEU A 118 -2.24 23.76 31.06
N ARG A 119 -1.54 24.66 31.77
CA ARG A 119 -0.40 24.28 32.62
C ARG A 119 -0.81 23.33 33.74
N GLY A 120 -1.91 23.63 34.44
CA GLY A 120 -2.45 22.78 35.49
C GLY A 120 -2.83 21.40 34.97
N ASN A 121 -3.58 21.36 33.86
CA ASN A 121 -4.03 20.12 33.22
C ASN A 121 -2.85 19.24 32.77
N LEU A 122 -1.77 19.83 32.23
CA LEU A 122 -0.56 19.07 31.87
C LEU A 122 0.18 18.53 33.09
N GLN A 123 0.30 19.34 34.15
CA GLN A 123 0.99 18.95 35.38
C GLN A 123 0.29 17.79 36.09
N GLU A 124 -1.04 17.78 36.13
CA GLU A 124 -1.81 16.65 36.68
C GLU A 124 -1.60 15.34 35.92
N HIS A 125 -1.30 15.41 34.62
CA HIS A 125 -0.94 14.25 33.80
C HIS A 125 0.55 13.89 33.89
N GLY A 126 1.32 14.55 34.76
CA GLY A 126 2.75 14.33 34.92
C GLY A 126 3.61 14.84 33.74
N VAL A 127 3.07 15.75 32.92
CA VAL A 127 3.76 16.32 31.74
C VAL A 127 4.16 17.77 32.03
N LYS A 128 5.45 18.10 31.94
CA LYS A 128 5.89 19.50 32.02
C LYS A 128 5.73 20.18 30.65
N ILE A 129 5.56 21.49 30.63
CA ILE A 129 5.41 22.31 29.40
C ILE A 129 6.60 22.16 28.43
N GLY A 130 7.80 21.82 28.90
CA GLY A 130 8.95 21.52 28.04
C GLY A 130 8.99 20.06 27.54
N ASP A 131 8.20 19.18 28.15
CA ASP A 131 8.12 17.76 27.82
C ASP A 131 7.03 17.48 26.78
N ILE A 132 6.40 18.49 26.19
CA ILE A 132 5.50 18.38 25.04
C ILE A 132 5.73 19.59 24.13
N PRO A 133 5.87 19.42 22.81
CA PRO A 133 5.94 20.55 21.90
C PRO A 133 4.67 21.39 21.96
N ILE A 134 4.83 22.68 22.20
CA ILE A 134 3.74 23.66 22.22
C ILE A 134 4.15 24.81 21.31
N VAL A 135 3.23 25.26 20.45
CA VAL A 135 3.36 26.47 19.64
C VAL A 135 2.19 27.40 19.95
N ILE A 136 2.45 28.70 20.03
CA ILE A 136 1.44 29.71 20.33
C ILE A 136 1.01 30.42 19.04
N GLN A 137 -0.29 30.53 18.81
CA GLN A 137 -0.88 31.35 17.75
C GLN A 137 -1.46 32.63 18.37
N TRP A 138 -0.88 33.78 18.03
CA TRP A 138 -1.47 35.09 18.28
C TRP A 138 -2.48 35.36 17.17
N ASN A 139 -3.73 34.93 17.37
CA ASN A 139 -4.76 34.92 16.34
C ASN A 139 -5.58 36.21 16.33
N LYS A 140 -6.27 36.48 15.22
CA LYS A 140 -7.07 37.69 14.96
C LYS A 140 -6.25 38.97 14.81
N ARG A 141 -5.12 38.88 14.11
CA ARG A 141 -4.22 40.02 13.84
C ARG A 141 -4.79 41.01 12.81
N ASP A 142 -5.92 40.66 12.21
CA ASP A 142 -6.72 41.47 11.28
C ASP A 142 -7.56 42.56 11.96
N LEU A 143 -7.75 42.49 13.29
CA LEU A 143 -8.60 43.43 14.03
C LEU A 143 -7.83 44.68 14.49
N ASP A 144 -8.51 45.83 14.56
CA ASP A 144 -7.89 47.12 14.90
C ASP A 144 -7.52 47.27 16.40
N ASP A 145 -8.35 46.74 17.32
CA ASP A 145 -8.13 46.86 18.78
C ASP A 145 -7.43 45.65 19.40
N ILE A 146 -6.22 45.39 18.92
CA ILE A 146 -5.38 44.26 19.36
C ILE A 146 -4.19 44.71 20.21
N GLN A 147 -3.66 43.80 21.01
CA GLN A 147 -2.39 44.00 21.72
C GLN A 147 -1.21 43.86 20.76
N SER A 148 -0.10 44.52 21.11
CA SER A 148 1.17 44.27 20.43
C SER A 148 1.63 42.83 20.71
N VAL A 149 2.33 42.21 19.76
CA VAL A 149 2.90 40.86 19.97
C VAL A 149 3.89 40.88 21.13
N GLU A 150 4.67 41.96 21.27
CA GLU A 150 5.61 42.12 22.37
C GLU A 150 4.94 42.05 23.75
N ASP A 151 3.74 42.62 23.88
CA ASP A 151 2.98 42.58 25.14
C ASP A 151 2.37 41.19 25.39
N LEU A 152 1.86 40.52 24.34
CA LEU A 152 1.36 39.15 24.42
C LEU A 152 2.45 38.16 24.83
N GLU A 153 3.63 38.28 24.23
CA GLU A 153 4.83 37.49 24.54
C GLU A 153 5.26 37.64 26.00
N LYS A 154 5.37 38.88 26.48
CA LYS A 154 5.78 39.17 27.88
C LYS A 154 4.82 38.59 28.91
N GLN A 155 3.53 38.53 28.60
CA GLN A 155 2.50 38.16 29.57
C GLN A 155 2.21 36.66 29.64
N ILE A 156 2.29 35.96 28.50
CA ILE A 156 1.92 34.53 28.40
C ILE A 156 3.15 33.64 28.15
N ASN A 157 4.08 34.10 27.31
CA ASN A 157 5.17 33.28 26.78
C ASN A 157 6.50 33.43 27.54
N ASN A 158 6.47 33.38 28.87
CA ASN A 158 7.65 33.55 29.73
C ASN A 158 8.74 32.46 29.55
N LYS A 159 8.51 31.47 28.67
CA LYS A 159 9.44 30.38 28.35
C LYS A 159 9.99 30.47 26.92
N ASN A 160 9.72 31.56 26.20
CA ASN A 160 10.12 31.76 24.81
C ASN A 160 9.76 30.55 23.93
N LEU A 161 8.53 30.06 24.06
CA LEU A 161 7.98 29.04 23.18
C LEU A 161 7.83 29.62 21.77
N PRO A 162 7.92 28.81 20.71
CA PRO A 162 7.68 29.26 19.34
C PRO A 162 6.26 29.85 19.21
N SER A 163 6.15 31.00 18.56
CA SER A 163 4.90 31.73 18.41
C SER A 163 4.75 32.33 17.01
N PHE A 164 3.51 32.46 16.55
CA PHE A 164 3.17 32.92 15.20
C PHE A 164 1.99 33.88 15.25
N GLU A 165 2.09 35.00 14.54
CA GLU A 165 0.96 35.88 14.24
C GLU A 165 0.06 35.22 13.20
N THR A 166 -1.24 35.10 13.48
CA THR A 166 -2.18 34.35 12.62
C THR A 166 -3.49 35.09 12.39
N VAL A 167 -4.12 34.83 11.24
CA VAL A 167 -5.50 35.22 10.93
C VAL A 167 -6.22 33.95 10.45
N ALA A 168 -6.86 33.25 11.40
CA ALA A 168 -7.39 31.92 11.14
C ALA A 168 -8.48 31.88 10.05
N THR A 169 -9.26 32.95 9.89
CA THR A 169 -10.30 33.09 8.87
C THR A 169 -9.75 33.19 7.45
N GLU A 170 -8.52 33.71 7.30
CA GLU A 170 -7.83 33.84 6.01
C GLU A 170 -6.79 32.73 5.79
N GLY A 171 -6.56 31.87 6.79
CA GLY A 171 -5.51 30.85 6.79
C GLY A 171 -4.08 31.39 6.96
N LYS A 172 -3.90 32.71 7.12
CA LYS A 172 -2.59 33.35 7.20
C LYS A 172 -1.75 32.80 8.36
N ASN A 173 -0.58 32.25 8.03
CA ASN A 173 0.41 31.64 8.91
C ASN A 173 -0.11 30.45 9.77
N VAL A 174 -1.33 29.97 9.54
CA VAL A 174 -1.90 28.84 10.31
C VAL A 174 -1.21 27.54 9.94
N GLU A 175 -1.00 27.31 8.65
CA GLU A 175 -0.32 26.12 8.12
C GLU A 175 1.15 26.09 8.54
N GLU A 176 1.87 27.20 8.37
CA GLU A 176 3.28 27.35 8.74
C GLU A 176 3.52 27.08 10.24
N CYS A 177 2.64 27.63 11.08
CA CYS A 177 2.64 27.36 12.52
C CYS A 177 2.42 25.86 12.83
N PHE A 178 1.52 25.22 12.10
CA PHE A 178 1.20 23.81 12.28
C PHE A 178 2.35 22.90 11.82
N GLU A 179 2.96 23.19 10.68
CA GLU A 179 4.14 22.48 10.17
C GLU A 179 5.33 22.57 11.12
N PHE A 180 5.55 23.76 11.72
CA PHE A 180 6.58 23.95 12.74
C PHE A 180 6.33 23.05 13.97
N LEU A 181 5.09 23.01 14.48
CA LEU A 181 4.72 22.15 15.60
C LEU A 181 4.97 20.68 15.26
N LEU A 182 4.58 20.25 14.07
CA LEU A 182 4.79 18.89 13.60
C LEU A 182 6.27 18.53 13.65
N ALA A 183 7.14 19.35 13.06
CA ALA A 183 8.59 19.12 13.07
C ALA A 183 9.13 18.87 14.50
N LYS A 184 8.69 19.66 15.48
CA LYS A 184 9.05 19.48 16.90
C LYS A 184 8.50 18.20 17.53
N CYS A 185 7.29 17.78 17.16
CA CYS A 185 6.72 16.50 17.57
C CYS A 185 7.52 15.31 17.04
N TYR A 186 8.06 15.41 15.82
CA TYR A 186 8.92 14.38 15.24
C TYR A 186 10.29 14.30 15.91
N GLU A 187 11.00 15.43 16.06
CA GLU A 187 12.31 15.49 16.75
C GLU A 187 12.25 14.75 18.10
N LYS A 188 11.21 15.04 18.87
CA LYS A 188 11.02 14.45 20.20
C LYS A 188 10.61 12.98 20.17
N SER A 189 9.89 12.56 19.13
CA SER A 189 9.54 11.15 18.94
C SER A 189 10.76 10.32 18.55
N LEU A 190 11.69 10.88 17.77
CA LEU A 190 12.98 10.25 17.44
C LEU A 190 13.94 10.18 18.64
N ALA A 191 14.05 11.25 19.43
CA ALA A 191 14.91 11.27 20.61
C ALA A 191 14.55 10.18 21.65
N LYS A 192 13.28 9.77 21.75
CA LYS A 192 12.85 8.64 22.59
C LYS A 192 13.31 7.28 22.05
N ILE A 193 13.54 7.16 20.74
CA ILE A 193 14.02 5.94 20.08
C ILE A 193 15.54 5.82 20.29
N GLU A 194 16.28 6.92 20.10
CA GLU A 194 17.74 6.97 20.32
C GLU A 194 18.14 6.87 21.81
N GLY A 195 17.32 7.43 22.71
CA GLY A 195 17.53 7.37 24.16
C GLY A 195 17.48 5.95 24.75
N LYS A 196 16.82 5.00 24.08
CA LYS A 196 16.87 3.57 24.44
C LYS A 196 18.16 2.89 23.98
N ASN A 197 18.82 3.38 22.92
CA ASN A 197 20.09 2.87 22.42
C ASN A 197 21.30 3.46 23.17
N LYS A 198 21.25 4.73 23.61
CA LYS A 198 22.33 5.36 24.39
C LYS A 198 22.57 4.74 25.77
N LYS A 199 21.54 4.16 26.42
CA LYS A 199 21.70 3.44 27.72
C LYS A 199 22.51 2.14 27.62
N LYS A 200 22.77 1.62 26.41
CA LYS A 200 23.62 0.44 26.18
C LYS A 200 25.07 0.78 25.81
N ASN A 201 25.35 2.03 25.40
CA ASN A 201 26.66 2.47 24.92
C ASN A 201 27.44 3.35 25.92
N SER A 202 26.84 3.76 27.03
CA SER A 202 27.50 4.60 28.04
C SER A 202 28.48 3.85 28.96
N GLU A 203 28.52 2.51 28.95
CA GLU A 203 29.47 1.73 29.77
C GLU A 203 30.77 1.32 29.04
N LYS A 204 30.94 1.64 27.75
CA LYS A 204 32.13 1.21 26.97
C LYS A 204 33.12 2.31 26.55
N ASN A 205 32.80 3.59 26.76
CA ASN A 205 33.59 4.69 26.19
C ASN A 205 34.52 5.44 27.16
N VAL A 206 34.76 4.94 28.38
CA VAL A 206 35.73 5.56 29.30
C VAL A 206 37.10 4.86 29.30
N GLU A 207 37.24 3.64 28.78
CA GLU A 207 38.54 2.93 28.77
C GLU A 207 39.38 3.06 27.49
N LYS A 208 38.82 3.54 26.36
CA LYS A 208 39.56 3.60 25.08
C LYS A 208 40.46 4.84 24.89
N LYS A 209 40.35 5.87 25.73
CA LYS A 209 41.16 7.11 25.59
C LYS A 209 42.53 7.10 26.29
N LYS A 210 42.95 5.99 26.93
CA LYS A 210 44.24 5.92 27.68
C LYS A 210 45.24 4.84 27.21
N LYS A 211 44.96 4.07 26.15
CA LYS A 211 45.88 3.01 25.66
C LYS A 211 46.63 3.32 24.36
N SER A 212 46.40 4.46 23.70
CA SER A 212 46.99 4.75 22.38
C SER A 212 48.40 5.37 22.37
N THR A 213 49.07 5.55 23.52
CA THR A 213 50.33 6.33 23.55
C THR A 213 51.60 5.55 23.90
N LYS A 214 51.59 4.21 23.94
CA LYS A 214 52.81 3.43 24.30
C LYS A 214 53.26 2.36 23.31
N THR A 215 52.52 2.05 22.25
CA THR A 215 52.88 0.97 21.29
C THR A 215 53.37 1.48 19.92
N ALA A 216 53.41 2.80 19.69
CA ALA A 216 53.64 3.39 18.35
C ALA A 216 55.12 3.50 17.90
N LYS A 217 56.11 3.02 18.68
CA LYS A 217 57.54 3.29 18.41
C LYS A 217 58.36 2.13 17.83
N ARG A 218 57.78 0.95 17.60
CA ARG A 218 58.55 -0.24 17.14
C ARG A 218 58.18 -0.76 15.74
N GLU A 219 57.05 -0.35 15.16
CA GLU A 219 56.48 -0.98 13.93
C GLU A 219 56.53 -0.09 12.66
N THR A 220 56.94 1.18 12.77
CA THR A 220 56.92 2.14 11.64
C THR A 220 57.90 1.82 10.49
N GLY A 221 59.00 1.10 10.77
CA GLY A 221 60.08 0.89 9.79
C GLY A 221 59.74 0.00 8.59
N ILE A 222 58.79 -0.93 8.71
CA ILE A 222 58.39 -1.83 7.61
C ILE A 222 57.36 -1.15 6.70
N SER A 223 56.41 -0.42 7.29
CA SER A 223 55.38 0.31 6.55
C SER A 223 56.00 1.39 5.65
N ASP A 224 56.94 2.18 6.17
CA ASP A 224 57.62 3.22 5.40
C ASP A 224 58.43 2.65 4.22
N SER A 225 59.04 1.47 4.38
CA SER A 225 59.76 0.75 3.31
C SER A 225 58.83 0.27 2.19
N ILE A 226 57.62 -0.17 2.53
CA ILE A 226 56.61 -0.60 1.56
C ILE A 226 56.06 0.61 0.80
N ILE A 227 55.84 1.73 1.48
CA ILE A 227 55.33 2.95 0.86
C ILE A 227 56.35 3.54 -0.11
N ASP A 228 57.64 3.49 0.19
CA ASP A 228 58.71 3.85 -0.76
C ASP A 228 58.69 2.94 -2.02
N ARG A 229 58.45 1.62 -1.84
CA ARG A 229 58.25 0.70 -2.99
C ARG A 229 57.03 1.08 -3.83
N MET A 230 55.92 1.48 -3.21
CA MET A 230 54.71 1.96 -3.90
C MET A 230 55.02 3.22 -4.71
N HIS A 231 55.72 4.21 -4.16
CA HIS A 231 56.12 5.41 -4.90
C HIS A 231 57.03 5.10 -6.09
N LYS A 232 57.85 4.05 -5.99
CA LYS A 232 58.73 3.55 -7.07
C LYS A 232 58.00 2.66 -8.09
N GLY A 233 56.72 2.34 -7.89
CA GLY A 233 55.96 1.43 -8.77
C GLY A 233 56.46 -0.01 -8.74
N LYS A 234 57.11 -0.44 -7.65
CA LYS A 234 57.56 -1.82 -7.49
C LYS A 234 56.40 -2.68 -6.99
N VAL A 235 56.22 -3.85 -7.60
CA VAL A 235 55.20 -4.80 -7.16
C VAL A 235 55.48 -5.26 -5.73
N ILE A 236 54.43 -5.32 -4.92
CA ILE A 236 54.47 -5.75 -3.52
C ILE A 236 54.01 -7.20 -3.49
N LYS A 237 54.96 -8.10 -3.22
CA LYS A 237 54.74 -9.54 -3.30
C LYS A 237 55.15 -10.25 -2.02
N ASP A 238 54.45 -11.34 -1.74
CA ASP A 238 54.85 -12.39 -0.79
C ASP A 238 55.24 -11.86 0.59
N CYS A 239 54.44 -10.93 1.12
CA CYS A 239 54.72 -10.31 2.41
C CYS A 239 53.48 -10.21 3.31
N HIS A 240 53.75 -10.06 4.60
CA HIS A 240 52.75 -9.78 5.63
C HIS A 240 52.91 -8.35 6.13
N ILE A 241 51.81 -7.61 6.21
CA ILE A 241 51.79 -6.21 6.63
C ILE A 241 50.73 -6.06 7.71
N ASP A 242 51.12 -5.83 8.96
CA ASP A 242 50.16 -5.68 10.05
C ASP A 242 49.28 -4.43 9.88
N MET A 243 49.91 -3.29 9.55
CA MET A 243 49.23 -2.02 9.31
C MET A 243 49.90 -1.26 8.16
N LEU A 244 49.11 -0.90 7.14
CA LEU A 244 49.52 -0.08 6.01
C LEU A 244 48.77 1.25 6.04
N ASP A 245 49.45 2.34 6.38
CA ASP A 245 48.87 3.68 6.46
C ASP A 245 49.34 4.56 5.30
N ILE A 246 48.44 4.76 4.35
CA ILE A 246 48.63 5.55 3.13
C ILE A 246 47.73 6.78 3.06
N ARG A 247 47.18 7.22 4.20
CA ARG A 247 46.29 8.39 4.27
C ARG A 247 46.94 9.63 3.68
N ASP A 248 46.14 10.38 2.92
CA ASP A 248 46.52 11.64 2.26
C ASP A 248 47.75 11.55 1.32
N LYS A 249 48.17 10.35 0.92
CA LYS A 249 49.33 10.15 0.02
C LYS A 249 48.90 10.15 -1.44
N VAL A 250 49.80 10.65 -2.30
CA VAL A 250 49.60 10.65 -3.76
C VAL A 250 50.55 9.66 -4.43
N PHE A 251 50.00 8.70 -5.16
CA PHE A 251 50.76 7.69 -5.89
C PHE A 251 50.67 7.93 -7.40
N LYS A 252 51.82 8.21 -8.01
CA LYS A 252 51.95 8.52 -9.46
C LYS A 252 52.28 7.31 -10.33
N LYS A 253 52.45 6.14 -9.72
CA LYS A 253 52.83 4.88 -10.36
C LYS A 253 51.78 3.83 -10.09
N GLU A 254 51.75 2.80 -10.94
CA GLU A 254 50.88 1.64 -10.77
C GLU A 254 51.19 0.94 -9.44
N ILE A 255 50.13 0.50 -8.75
CA ILE A 255 50.23 -0.21 -7.48
C ILE A 255 49.67 -1.60 -7.69
N ILE A 256 50.52 -2.60 -7.46
CA ILE A 256 50.16 -4.01 -7.58
C ILE A 256 50.54 -4.70 -6.27
N PHE A 257 49.55 -5.25 -5.58
CA PHE A 257 49.71 -6.21 -4.50
C PHE A 257 49.45 -7.61 -5.06
N ASP A 258 50.39 -8.53 -4.86
CA ASP A 258 50.31 -9.90 -5.39
C ASP A 258 50.71 -10.90 -4.32
N ASN A 259 49.77 -11.76 -3.89
CA ASN A 259 49.99 -12.72 -2.80
C ASN A 259 50.44 -12.06 -1.48
N VAL A 260 49.67 -11.07 -1.01
CA VAL A 260 49.99 -10.27 0.18
C VAL A 260 48.92 -10.47 1.26
N THR A 261 49.32 -10.48 2.53
CA THR A 261 48.38 -10.40 3.66
C THR A 261 48.53 -9.06 4.36
N ILE A 262 47.43 -8.33 4.51
CA ILE A 262 47.36 -7.03 5.16
C ILE A 262 46.41 -7.13 6.36
N GLY A 263 46.82 -6.69 7.54
CA GLY A 263 45.91 -6.54 8.68
C GLY A 263 44.95 -5.40 8.41
N VAL A 264 45.40 -4.16 8.61
CA VAL A 264 44.59 -2.96 8.36
C VAL A 264 45.24 -2.10 7.27
N LEU A 265 44.47 -1.73 6.24
CA LEU A 265 44.87 -0.73 5.24
C LEU A 265 44.06 0.55 5.47
N GLU A 266 44.71 1.60 5.94
CA GLU A 266 44.14 2.94 6.10
C GLU A 266 44.59 3.83 4.95
N GLY A 267 43.66 4.32 4.13
CA GLY A 267 43.99 5.07 2.93
C GLY A 267 43.10 6.27 2.64
N SER A 268 42.22 6.68 3.55
CA SER A 268 41.41 7.89 3.39
C SER A 268 42.24 9.09 2.90
N GLY A 269 41.72 9.82 1.92
CA GLY A 269 42.41 10.93 1.26
C GLY A 269 43.48 10.55 0.23
N ALA A 270 43.81 9.27 0.08
CA ALA A 270 44.82 8.85 -0.89
C ALA A 270 44.36 9.08 -2.34
N HIS A 271 45.30 9.47 -3.19
CA HIS A 271 45.06 9.71 -4.61
C HIS A 271 45.98 8.83 -5.47
N PHE A 272 45.36 7.95 -6.25
CA PHE A 272 46.03 7.05 -7.18
C PHE A 272 45.88 7.56 -8.62
N GLN A 273 46.98 7.98 -9.23
CA GLN A 273 46.98 8.52 -10.60
C GLN A 273 47.11 7.43 -11.68
N GLN A 274 47.37 6.19 -11.28
CA GLN A 274 47.57 5.02 -12.13
C GLN A 274 46.83 3.84 -11.52
N LYS A 275 46.76 2.74 -12.29
CA LYS A 275 46.03 1.53 -11.95
C LYS A 275 46.40 0.97 -10.57
N VAL A 276 45.40 0.47 -9.86
CA VAL A 276 45.54 -0.19 -8.55
C VAL A 276 44.97 -1.59 -8.64
N CYS A 277 45.81 -2.60 -8.39
CA CYS A 277 45.46 -4.01 -8.51
C CYS A 277 45.81 -4.79 -7.25
N PHE A 278 44.84 -5.55 -6.74
CA PHE A 278 45.02 -6.53 -5.68
C PHE A 278 44.80 -7.91 -6.27
N ASN A 279 45.83 -8.74 -6.30
CA ASN A 279 45.77 -10.12 -6.76
C ASN A 279 46.13 -11.07 -5.61
N LEU A 280 45.25 -12.03 -5.31
CA LEU A 280 45.46 -13.02 -4.24
C LEU A 280 45.79 -12.36 -2.89
N VAL A 281 45.07 -11.28 -2.54
CA VAL A 281 45.31 -10.53 -1.30
C VAL A 281 44.33 -10.95 -0.21
N SER A 282 44.81 -11.15 1.01
CA SER A 282 43.97 -11.23 2.20
C SER A 282 44.08 -9.93 2.99
N VAL A 283 42.97 -9.25 3.24
CA VAL A 283 42.93 -8.03 4.06
C VAL A 283 41.94 -8.21 5.21
N ASP A 284 42.30 -7.82 6.44
CA ASP A 284 41.32 -7.88 7.54
C ASP A 284 40.35 -6.68 7.46
N GLU A 285 40.89 -5.47 7.37
CA GLU A 285 40.12 -4.23 7.22
C GLU A 285 40.70 -3.35 6.09
N LEU A 286 39.86 -3.02 5.11
CA LEU A 286 40.20 -2.17 3.97
C LEU A 286 39.47 -0.83 4.09
N ASN A 287 40.15 0.21 4.58
CA ASN A 287 39.57 1.52 4.85
C ASN A 287 40.09 2.55 3.83
N LEU A 288 39.42 2.64 2.68
CA LEU A 288 39.71 3.59 1.60
C LEU A 288 38.61 4.66 1.44
N GLY A 289 37.59 4.62 2.30
CA GLY A 289 36.48 5.57 2.30
C GLY A 289 36.80 6.90 2.99
N GLY A 290 35.94 7.89 2.74
CA GLY A 290 35.84 9.12 3.52
C GLY A 290 34.83 9.00 4.66
N GLU A 291 34.64 10.08 5.42
CA GLU A 291 33.63 10.10 6.48
C GLU A 291 32.22 10.25 5.91
N TYR A 292 31.46 9.16 5.87
CA TYR A 292 30.06 9.17 5.46
C TYR A 292 29.17 9.72 6.58
N LEU A 293 28.74 10.98 6.41
CA LEU A 293 27.86 11.70 7.34
C LEU A 293 26.40 11.65 6.86
N SER A 294 25.47 11.42 7.79
CA SER A 294 24.04 11.55 7.55
C SER A 294 23.64 13.00 7.20
N ASP A 295 22.48 13.20 6.58
CA ASP A 295 21.95 14.54 6.26
C ASP A 295 21.87 15.51 7.45
N ILE A 296 21.76 14.97 8.67
CA ILE A 296 21.72 15.74 9.91
C ILE A 296 23.14 16.11 10.33
N GLU A 297 24.08 15.18 10.27
CA GLU A 297 25.50 15.41 10.58
C GLU A 297 26.13 16.39 9.58
N LYS A 298 25.81 16.28 8.29
CA LYS A 298 26.19 17.24 7.23
C LYS A 298 25.76 18.69 7.52
N LYS A 299 24.70 18.90 8.31
CA LYS A 299 24.20 20.24 8.69
C LYS A 299 24.79 20.76 10.01
N LEU A 300 25.36 19.89 10.84
CA LEU A 300 25.84 20.22 12.19
C LEU A 300 27.36 20.38 12.25
N LEU A 301 28.10 19.82 11.30
CA LEU A 301 29.56 19.91 11.22
C LEU A 301 29.98 21.15 10.41
N ARG A 302 31.02 21.85 10.88
CA ARG A 302 31.72 22.90 10.10
C ARG A 302 32.70 22.20 9.15
N ASP A 303 32.91 22.73 7.95
CA ASP A 303 33.67 22.14 6.84
C ASP A 303 35.14 21.70 7.14
N GLU A 304 35.67 21.93 8.34
CA GLU A 304 37.10 21.81 8.64
C GLU A 304 37.56 20.46 9.26
N GLU A 305 36.69 19.45 9.43
CA GLU A 305 37.07 18.12 9.99
C GLU A 305 36.61 16.91 9.16
N VAL A 306 36.23 17.06 7.90
CA VAL A 306 35.73 15.93 7.08
C VAL A 306 36.88 15.10 6.52
N VAL A 307 36.94 13.80 6.85
CA VAL A 307 37.93 12.87 6.28
C VAL A 307 37.72 12.74 4.76
N PRO A 308 38.71 13.14 3.93
CA PRO A 308 38.56 13.13 2.47
C PRO A 308 38.48 11.70 1.92
N PRO A 309 37.73 11.46 0.83
CA PRO A 309 37.64 10.16 0.20
C PRO A 309 38.86 9.84 -0.68
N CYS A 310 39.10 8.56 -0.94
CA CYS A 310 40.06 8.15 -1.97
C CYS A 310 39.62 8.55 -3.38
N LYS A 311 40.62 8.79 -4.24
CA LYS A 311 40.44 9.04 -5.67
C LYS A 311 41.27 8.07 -6.51
N PHE A 312 40.63 7.44 -7.48
CA PHE A 312 41.25 6.51 -8.43
C PHE A 312 41.10 7.08 -9.84
N ALA A 313 42.20 7.53 -10.43
CA ALA A 313 42.22 8.10 -11.77
C ALA A 313 42.15 7.03 -12.89
N GLU A 314 42.61 5.82 -12.60
CA GLU A 314 42.64 4.65 -13.50
C GLU A 314 41.99 3.44 -12.82
N ASP A 315 42.01 2.28 -13.48
CA ASP A 315 41.29 1.07 -13.04
C ASP A 315 41.60 0.67 -11.59
N PHE A 316 40.55 0.27 -10.86
CA PHE A 316 40.63 -0.33 -9.54
C PHE A 316 40.16 -1.78 -9.60
N ILE A 317 41.08 -2.72 -9.35
CA ILE A 317 40.83 -4.15 -9.56
C ILE A 317 41.11 -4.93 -8.28
N LEU A 318 40.10 -5.66 -7.81
CA LEU A 318 40.23 -6.68 -6.76
C LEU A 318 40.02 -8.06 -7.39
N GLN A 319 41.08 -8.86 -7.45
CA GLN A 319 41.07 -10.20 -8.03
C GLN A 319 41.49 -11.25 -6.99
N ASN A 320 40.59 -12.20 -6.72
CA ASN A 320 40.79 -13.26 -5.73
C ASN A 320 41.15 -12.70 -4.34
N VAL A 321 40.44 -11.66 -3.91
CA VAL A 321 40.70 -10.95 -2.64
C VAL A 321 39.82 -11.52 -1.54
N THR A 322 40.41 -11.82 -0.39
CA THR A 322 39.67 -12.21 0.83
C THR A 322 39.61 -11.04 1.80
N ILE A 323 38.41 -10.62 2.18
CA ILE A 323 38.18 -9.53 3.15
C ILE A 323 37.65 -10.15 4.44
N LYS A 324 38.46 -10.17 5.50
CA LYS A 324 38.10 -10.92 6.71
C LYS A 324 37.07 -10.23 7.59
N ARG A 325 37.01 -8.89 7.59
CA ARG A 325 36.05 -8.12 8.39
C ARG A 325 35.30 -7.10 7.55
N LYS A 326 35.92 -5.97 7.20
CA LYS A 326 35.23 -4.83 6.57
C LYS A 326 36.00 -4.30 5.36
N ALA A 327 35.25 -3.84 4.36
CA ALA A 327 35.76 -2.97 3.31
C ALA A 327 34.91 -1.69 3.26
N ASP A 328 35.57 -0.55 3.46
CA ASP A 328 34.99 0.78 3.42
C ASP A 328 35.60 1.56 2.25
N LEU A 329 34.79 1.85 1.23
CA LEU A 329 35.13 2.68 0.09
C LEU A 329 34.08 3.78 -0.09
N ASP A 330 33.52 4.27 1.02
CA ASP A 330 32.51 5.32 1.00
C ASP A 330 33.06 6.63 0.42
N LEU A 331 32.23 7.35 -0.32
CA LEU A 331 32.54 8.61 -0.99
C LEU A 331 33.69 8.52 -2.01
N ALA A 332 34.24 7.32 -2.25
CA ALA A 332 35.34 7.12 -3.18
C ALA A 332 34.97 7.52 -4.60
N GLN A 333 35.94 8.10 -5.32
CA GLN A 333 35.77 8.55 -6.69
C GLN A 333 36.58 7.65 -7.63
N PHE A 334 35.89 6.94 -8.52
CA PHE A 334 36.48 6.08 -9.54
C PHE A 334 36.29 6.72 -10.92
N CYS A 335 37.39 7.12 -11.56
CA CYS A 335 37.37 7.76 -12.89
C CYS A 335 37.31 6.74 -14.03
N LYS A 336 37.70 5.48 -13.77
CA LYS A 336 37.76 4.36 -14.73
C LYS A 336 37.11 3.12 -14.12
N ASP A 337 37.39 1.94 -14.69
CA ASP A 337 36.66 0.72 -14.41
C ASP A 337 36.96 0.19 -13.01
N VAL A 338 35.93 -0.35 -12.37
CA VAL A 338 36.00 -1.02 -11.07
C VAL A 338 35.62 -2.46 -11.27
N VAL A 339 36.60 -3.36 -11.06
CA VAL A 339 36.41 -4.80 -11.29
C VAL A 339 36.64 -5.58 -10.01
N LEU A 340 35.59 -6.21 -9.52
CA LEU A 340 35.60 -7.12 -8.37
C LEU A 340 35.43 -8.56 -8.88
N TYR A 341 36.53 -9.29 -8.96
CA TYR A 341 36.55 -10.68 -9.40
C TYR A 341 36.88 -11.62 -8.24
N ASN A 342 35.93 -12.50 -7.91
CA ASN A 342 36.09 -13.51 -6.87
C ASN A 342 36.51 -12.92 -5.51
N VAL A 343 35.82 -11.86 -5.07
CA VAL A 343 36.02 -11.26 -3.74
C VAL A 343 35.21 -12.05 -2.70
N GLN A 344 35.87 -12.49 -1.64
CA GLN A 344 35.34 -13.44 -0.67
C GLN A 344 35.34 -12.86 0.76
N MET A 345 34.23 -12.97 1.47
CA MET A 345 34.13 -12.69 2.91
C MET A 345 33.83 -13.99 3.70
N PRO A 346 34.33 -14.14 4.94
CA PRO A 346 34.22 -15.39 5.69
C PRO A 346 32.81 -15.64 6.24
N VAL A 347 31.98 -16.36 5.46
CA VAL A 347 30.56 -16.61 5.76
C VAL A 347 30.33 -17.32 7.10
N ASP A 348 31.08 -18.38 7.37
CA ASP A 348 30.90 -19.19 8.58
C ASP A 348 31.34 -18.48 9.86
N ALA A 349 32.37 -17.62 9.76
CA ALA A 349 32.84 -16.82 10.87
C ALA A 349 31.85 -15.71 11.21
N ALA A 350 31.32 -15.02 10.19
CA ALA A 350 30.35 -13.94 10.35
C ALA A 350 29.02 -14.43 10.95
N ARG A 351 28.52 -15.61 10.56
CA ARG A 351 27.31 -16.23 11.16
C ARG A 351 27.44 -16.52 12.66
N LYS A 352 28.66 -16.76 13.15
CA LYS A 352 28.94 -17.03 14.56
C LYS A 352 29.23 -15.75 15.35
N ALA A 353 29.40 -14.61 14.68
CA ALA A 353 29.72 -13.34 15.32
C ALA A 353 28.50 -12.76 16.06
N LYS A 354 28.75 -12.03 17.15
CA LYS A 354 27.69 -11.39 17.96
C LYS A 354 26.98 -10.24 17.24
N SER A 355 27.60 -9.66 16.22
CA SER A 355 27.04 -8.60 15.37
C SER A 355 27.46 -8.86 13.91
N MET A 356 26.49 -8.97 13.01
CA MET A 356 26.75 -9.04 11.56
C MET A 356 27.12 -7.67 10.95
N GLU A 357 26.83 -6.57 11.66
CA GLU A 357 27.11 -5.20 11.18
C GLU A 357 28.60 -4.93 10.98
N ASP A 358 29.48 -5.73 11.60
CA ASP A 358 30.94 -5.61 11.45
C ASP A 358 31.46 -6.18 10.11
N PHE A 359 30.61 -6.89 9.34
CA PHE A 359 30.98 -7.55 8.09
C PHE A 359 30.26 -6.95 6.89
N ILE A 360 30.75 -5.78 6.44
CA ILE A 360 30.14 -5.03 5.33
C ILE A 360 31.16 -4.65 4.27
N PHE A 361 30.73 -4.67 3.01
CA PHE A 361 31.41 -4.05 1.90
C PHE A 361 30.63 -2.79 1.51
N SER A 362 31.23 -1.62 1.69
CA SER A 362 30.55 -0.33 1.62
C SER A 362 31.13 0.56 0.53
N PHE A 363 30.25 1.20 -0.24
CA PHE A 363 30.52 2.21 -1.27
C PHE A 363 29.55 3.39 -1.13
N ARG A 364 29.10 3.73 0.08
CA ARG A 364 28.06 4.76 0.28
C ARG A 364 28.48 6.09 -0.32
N ALA A 365 27.60 6.68 -1.13
CA ALA A 365 27.83 7.91 -1.90
C ALA A 365 29.11 7.89 -2.77
N ALA A 366 29.59 6.71 -3.19
CA ALA A 366 30.68 6.60 -4.15
C ALA A 366 30.24 6.99 -5.57
N SER A 367 31.20 7.41 -6.39
CA SER A 367 30.95 7.81 -7.78
C SER A 367 31.79 6.99 -8.75
N PHE A 368 31.12 6.34 -9.70
CA PHE A 368 31.73 5.45 -10.70
C PHE A 368 31.56 6.07 -12.10
N HIS A 369 32.69 6.48 -12.70
CA HIS A 369 32.74 7.05 -14.06
C HIS A 369 33.27 6.07 -15.11
N GLY A 370 33.62 4.84 -14.73
CA GLY A 370 33.85 3.72 -15.64
C GLY A 370 32.82 2.59 -15.42
N GLU A 371 33.03 1.44 -16.04
CA GLU A 371 32.20 0.25 -15.81
C GLU A 371 32.38 -0.28 -14.39
N PHE A 372 31.28 -0.72 -13.76
CA PHE A 372 31.32 -1.42 -12.47
C PHE A 372 30.96 -2.88 -12.66
N GLU A 373 31.93 -3.76 -12.39
CA GLU A 373 31.81 -5.18 -12.63
C GLU A 373 32.07 -6.01 -11.37
N MET A 374 31.14 -6.91 -11.05
CA MET A 374 31.27 -7.91 -10.00
C MET A 374 31.03 -9.30 -10.57
N TYR A 375 32.00 -10.18 -10.41
CA TYR A 375 31.91 -11.57 -10.88
C TYR A 375 32.30 -12.54 -9.77
N GLY A 376 31.42 -13.50 -9.46
CA GLY A 376 31.75 -14.60 -8.55
C GLY A 376 32.06 -14.16 -7.11
N CYS A 377 31.55 -13.02 -6.67
CA CYS A 377 31.84 -12.48 -5.34
C CYS A 377 30.88 -13.06 -4.29
N HIS A 378 31.39 -13.35 -3.09
CA HIS A 378 30.59 -13.81 -1.94
C HIS A 378 30.75 -12.81 -0.79
N LEU A 379 29.72 -11.99 -0.57
CA LEU A 379 29.78 -10.89 0.39
C LEU A 379 28.80 -11.13 1.54
N MET A 380 29.20 -10.68 2.74
CA MET A 380 28.33 -10.70 3.92
C MET A 380 27.36 -9.52 3.98
N GLY A 381 27.53 -8.53 3.11
CA GLY A 381 26.64 -7.41 2.93
C GLY A 381 27.25 -6.46 1.90
N LEU A 382 26.41 -5.79 1.11
CA LEU A 382 26.84 -4.77 0.17
C LEU A 382 25.99 -3.53 0.37
N ASP A 383 26.64 -2.39 0.61
CA ASP A 383 25.99 -1.10 0.78
C ASP A 383 26.49 -0.11 -0.27
N ILE A 384 25.63 0.20 -1.23
CA ILE A 384 25.87 1.14 -2.33
C ILE A 384 24.90 2.33 -2.27
N ARG A 385 24.35 2.64 -1.09
CA ARG A 385 23.42 3.77 -0.92
C ARG A 385 24.02 5.06 -1.45
N GLU A 386 23.17 5.89 -2.08
CA GLU A 386 23.55 7.20 -2.65
C GLU A 386 24.66 7.16 -3.70
N SER A 387 25.10 5.97 -4.12
CA SER A 387 26.13 5.83 -5.16
C SER A 387 25.61 6.23 -6.52
N VAL A 388 26.50 6.73 -7.38
CA VAL A 388 26.16 7.09 -8.77
C VAL A 388 27.02 6.29 -9.74
N PHE A 389 26.36 5.50 -10.58
CA PHE A 389 26.97 4.71 -11.65
C PHE A 389 26.69 5.38 -12.99
N HIS A 390 27.71 5.95 -13.62
CA HIS A 390 27.57 6.67 -14.89
C HIS A 390 27.57 5.78 -16.12
N HIS A 391 28.21 4.60 -16.02
CA HIS A 391 28.32 3.61 -17.10
C HIS A 391 27.74 2.27 -16.65
N GLN A 392 27.93 1.24 -17.47
CA GLN A 392 27.34 -0.06 -17.28
C GLN A 392 27.69 -0.68 -15.92
N THR A 393 26.69 -1.23 -15.25
CA THR A 393 26.85 -2.03 -14.03
C THR A 393 26.54 -3.50 -14.32
N LYS A 394 27.48 -4.41 -14.03
CA LYS A 394 27.33 -5.87 -14.19
C LYS A 394 27.59 -6.57 -12.86
N ILE A 395 26.61 -7.29 -12.34
CA ILE A 395 26.75 -8.14 -11.14
C ILE A 395 26.34 -9.56 -11.54
N VAL A 396 27.30 -10.48 -11.60
CA VAL A 396 27.09 -11.80 -12.19
C VAL A 396 27.65 -12.90 -11.29
N LYS A 397 26.84 -13.95 -11.05
CA LYS A 397 27.24 -15.12 -10.25
C LYS A 397 27.69 -14.77 -8.83
N CYS A 398 27.13 -13.73 -8.24
CA CYS A 398 27.46 -13.28 -6.88
C CYS A 398 26.50 -13.84 -5.84
N ALA A 399 26.99 -14.08 -4.62
CA ALA A 399 26.19 -14.49 -3.48
C ALA A 399 26.26 -13.43 -2.37
N PHE A 400 25.09 -12.95 -1.94
CA PHE A 400 24.95 -11.99 -0.84
C PHE A 400 24.34 -12.69 0.37
N HIS A 401 25.16 -12.91 1.40
CA HIS A 401 24.78 -13.62 2.62
C HIS A 401 24.22 -12.74 3.73
N GLY A 402 24.34 -11.41 3.60
CA GLY A 402 23.62 -10.42 4.40
C GLY A 402 22.95 -9.36 3.54
N GLU A 403 22.64 -8.22 4.12
CA GLU A 403 21.78 -7.23 3.46
C GLU A 403 22.44 -6.64 2.21
N PHE A 404 21.64 -6.49 1.16
CA PHE A 404 22.01 -5.78 -0.08
C PHE A 404 21.28 -4.44 -0.10
N ILE A 405 22.00 -3.35 0.05
CA ILE A 405 21.42 -2.03 0.33
C ILE A 405 21.83 -1.05 -0.77
N CYS A 406 20.85 -0.60 -1.55
CA CYS A 406 21.00 0.47 -2.53
C CYS A 406 20.30 1.76 -2.09
N GLY A 407 19.42 1.68 -1.10
CA GLY A 407 18.69 2.83 -0.58
C GLY A 407 17.78 2.43 0.58
N ILE A 408 17.67 3.29 1.58
CA ILE A 408 16.78 3.12 2.72
C ILE A 408 15.80 4.29 2.87
N VAL A 409 14.69 4.03 3.55
CA VAL A 409 13.59 5.01 3.69
C VAL A 409 14.01 6.27 4.47
N ALA A 410 15.03 6.16 5.33
CA ALA A 410 15.53 7.26 6.16
C ALA A 410 16.32 8.32 5.37
N GLU A 411 16.88 7.96 4.22
CA GLU A 411 17.76 8.83 3.43
C GLU A 411 17.02 9.46 2.25
N LYS A 412 17.39 10.68 1.86
CA LYS A 412 16.69 11.43 0.81
C LYS A 412 16.93 10.90 -0.60
N SER A 413 17.87 9.98 -0.79
CA SER A 413 18.26 9.46 -2.09
C SER A 413 18.69 8.00 -2.01
N GLY A 414 18.29 7.18 -2.99
CA GLY A 414 18.90 5.88 -3.25
C GLY A 414 19.99 5.99 -4.32
N ALA A 415 20.61 4.85 -4.64
CA ALA A 415 21.59 4.74 -5.72
C ALA A 415 20.99 5.12 -7.08
N VAL A 416 21.83 5.69 -7.94
CA VAL A 416 21.48 6.14 -9.29
C VAL A 416 22.30 5.38 -10.32
N PHE A 417 21.62 4.71 -11.24
CA PHE A 417 22.20 3.97 -12.35
C PHE A 417 21.84 4.68 -13.65
N LYS A 418 22.81 5.35 -14.26
CA LYS A 418 22.60 6.15 -15.47
C LYS A 418 22.59 5.33 -16.75
N ASP A 419 23.24 4.18 -16.72
CA ASP A 419 23.36 3.27 -17.86
C ASP A 419 22.84 1.86 -17.51
N VAL A 420 22.93 0.94 -18.48
CA VAL A 420 22.36 -0.41 -18.38
C VAL A 420 22.90 -1.13 -17.13
N THR A 421 21.99 -1.65 -16.32
CA THR A 421 22.32 -2.43 -15.13
C THR A 421 21.89 -3.87 -15.31
N ARG A 422 22.84 -4.80 -15.15
CA ARG A 422 22.63 -6.24 -15.33
C ARG A 422 22.97 -6.96 -14.03
N VAL A 423 21.99 -7.64 -13.45
CA VAL A 423 22.16 -8.54 -12.30
C VAL A 423 21.76 -9.93 -12.74
N LYS A 424 22.71 -10.87 -12.83
CA LYS A 424 22.48 -12.20 -13.40
C LYS A 424 23.03 -13.32 -12.53
N GLU A 425 22.26 -14.40 -12.40
CA GLU A 425 22.69 -15.63 -11.72
C GLU A 425 23.15 -15.41 -10.26
N CYS A 426 22.60 -14.41 -9.58
CA CYS A 426 22.95 -14.06 -8.21
C CYS A 426 21.99 -14.68 -7.19
N SER A 427 22.48 -14.91 -5.97
CA SER A 427 21.68 -15.39 -4.84
C SER A 427 21.71 -14.42 -3.67
N PHE A 428 20.53 -13.98 -3.24
CA PHE A 428 20.32 -13.08 -2.10
C PHE A 428 19.69 -13.88 -0.96
N HIS A 429 20.44 -14.04 0.13
CA HIS A 429 20.02 -14.86 1.27
C HIS A 429 19.29 -14.07 2.36
N GLU A 430 19.55 -12.77 2.43
CA GLU A 430 18.92 -11.83 3.35
C GLU A 430 18.19 -10.73 2.56
N LYS A 431 17.61 -9.77 3.29
CA LYS A 431 16.80 -8.69 2.70
C LYS A 431 17.60 -7.86 1.71
N ALA A 432 16.95 -7.51 0.61
CA ALA A 432 17.46 -6.55 -0.35
C ALA A 432 16.64 -5.25 -0.30
N GLN A 433 17.31 -4.13 -0.02
CA GLN A 433 16.71 -2.82 0.21
C GLN A 433 17.12 -1.86 -0.90
N LEU A 434 16.20 -1.61 -1.83
CA LEU A 434 16.37 -0.78 -3.02
C LEU A 434 15.36 0.38 -3.01
N GLN A 435 15.26 1.09 -1.89
CA GLN A 435 14.34 2.23 -1.79
C GLN A 435 14.90 3.43 -2.56
N ARG A 436 14.04 4.20 -3.23
CA ARG A 436 14.41 5.46 -3.92
C ARG A 436 15.53 5.33 -4.96
N VAL A 437 15.77 4.11 -5.44
CA VAL A 437 16.73 3.85 -6.51
C VAL A 437 16.20 4.41 -7.83
N ARG A 438 17.11 4.89 -8.68
CA ARG A 438 16.77 5.41 -10.00
C ARG A 438 17.56 4.68 -11.07
N PHE A 439 16.85 4.07 -12.01
CA PHE A 439 17.42 3.46 -13.21
C PHE A 439 17.05 4.33 -14.41
N GLU A 440 17.99 5.14 -14.87
CA GLU A 440 17.80 6.04 -16.02
C GLU A 440 17.85 5.27 -17.36
N ASN A 441 18.43 4.06 -17.34
CA ASN A 441 18.46 3.13 -18.46
C ASN A 441 17.93 1.74 -18.04
N THR A 442 18.04 0.76 -18.93
CA THR A 442 17.44 -0.58 -18.79
C THR A 442 18.01 -1.33 -17.58
N LEU A 443 17.11 -1.93 -16.80
CA LEU A 443 17.45 -2.86 -15.73
C LEU A 443 17.15 -4.30 -16.18
N GLU A 444 18.16 -5.17 -16.17
CA GLU A 444 18.04 -6.60 -16.41
C GLU A 444 18.34 -7.39 -15.13
N VAL A 445 17.31 -8.03 -14.56
CA VAL A 445 17.40 -8.95 -13.41
C VAL A 445 17.02 -10.33 -13.91
N VAL A 446 18.01 -11.20 -14.11
CA VAL A 446 17.82 -12.49 -14.80
C VAL A 446 18.39 -13.66 -13.99
N ASP A 447 17.64 -14.76 -13.89
CA ASP A 447 18.08 -16.00 -13.24
C ASP A 447 18.53 -15.82 -11.77
N ASN A 448 17.95 -14.84 -11.07
CA ASN A 448 18.29 -14.53 -9.68
C ASN A 448 17.38 -15.23 -8.68
N LYS A 449 17.91 -15.51 -7.48
CA LYS A 449 17.16 -16.12 -6.36
C LYS A 449 17.18 -15.21 -5.14
N PHE A 450 16.00 -14.90 -4.62
CA PHE A 450 15.80 -14.09 -3.43
C PHE A 450 15.09 -14.91 -2.37
N LYS A 451 15.78 -15.20 -1.26
CA LYS A 451 15.22 -15.98 -0.14
C LYS A 451 14.35 -15.12 0.77
N GLU A 452 14.74 -13.87 0.96
CA GLU A 452 14.10 -12.91 1.86
C GLU A 452 13.47 -11.74 1.08
N ALA A 453 12.73 -10.90 1.79
CA ALA A 453 11.93 -9.85 1.18
C ALA A 453 12.79 -8.80 0.45
N VAL A 454 12.28 -8.35 -0.70
CA VAL A 454 12.95 -7.37 -1.57
C VAL A 454 12.10 -6.10 -1.64
N PHE A 455 12.71 -4.96 -1.34
CA PHE A 455 12.00 -3.70 -1.15
C PHE A 455 12.45 -2.62 -2.14
N TRP A 456 11.63 -2.31 -3.13
CA TRP A 456 11.84 -1.29 -4.15
C TRP A 456 10.93 -0.06 -3.95
N GLY A 457 10.69 0.38 -2.71
CA GLY A 457 9.76 1.48 -2.47
C GLY A 457 10.24 2.80 -3.05
N GLU A 458 9.34 3.59 -3.64
CA GLU A 458 9.66 4.86 -4.31
C GLU A 458 10.76 4.74 -5.38
N ALA A 459 10.89 3.57 -6.03
CA ALA A 459 11.87 3.36 -7.11
C ALA A 459 11.38 3.95 -8.45
N TYR A 460 12.32 4.41 -9.27
CA TYR A 460 12.05 4.98 -10.60
C TYR A 460 12.77 4.20 -11.69
N PHE A 461 12.03 3.76 -12.70
CA PHE A 461 12.55 3.06 -13.88
C PHE A 461 12.19 3.87 -15.12
N TYR A 462 13.16 4.54 -15.73
CA TYR A 462 12.93 5.42 -16.88
C TYR A 462 12.88 4.68 -18.21
N LYS A 463 13.52 3.50 -18.28
CA LYS A 463 13.50 2.56 -19.40
C LYS A 463 13.00 1.20 -18.93
N GLN A 464 13.12 0.19 -19.79
CA GLN A 464 12.62 -1.16 -19.56
C GLN A 464 13.16 -1.75 -18.23
N ALA A 465 12.26 -2.38 -17.48
CA ALA A 465 12.60 -3.12 -16.26
C ALA A 465 12.25 -4.60 -16.45
N LEU A 466 13.30 -5.42 -16.57
CA LEU A 466 13.22 -6.81 -17.02
C LEU A 466 13.55 -7.76 -15.88
N PHE A 467 12.55 -8.45 -15.34
CA PHE A 467 12.67 -9.49 -14.31
C PHE A 467 12.29 -10.84 -14.92
N PHE A 468 13.29 -11.60 -15.36
CA PHE A 468 13.09 -12.88 -16.07
C PHE A 468 13.66 -14.05 -15.30
N ARG A 469 12.93 -15.17 -15.26
CA ARG A 469 13.35 -16.43 -14.63
C ARG A 469 13.87 -16.26 -13.19
N CYS A 470 13.30 -15.29 -12.48
CA CYS A 470 13.67 -15.01 -11.10
C CYS A 470 12.78 -15.83 -10.15
N LYS A 471 13.36 -16.20 -9.01
CA LYS A 471 12.63 -16.85 -7.92
C LYS A 471 12.66 -15.99 -6.67
N PHE A 472 11.49 -15.59 -6.20
CA PHE A 472 11.28 -14.85 -4.96
C PHE A 472 10.53 -15.74 -3.97
N ASP A 473 11.24 -16.28 -2.98
CA ASP A 473 10.63 -17.13 -1.94
C ASP A 473 9.79 -16.27 -0.97
N ALA A 474 10.24 -15.03 -0.71
CA ALA A 474 9.55 -14.03 0.10
C ALA A 474 8.90 -12.93 -0.76
N LYS A 475 8.31 -11.92 -0.10
CA LYS A 475 7.54 -10.86 -0.77
C LYS A 475 8.42 -9.88 -1.54
N LEU A 476 7.94 -9.48 -2.71
CA LEU A 476 8.52 -8.43 -3.54
C LEU A 476 7.66 -7.16 -3.45
N HIS A 477 8.24 -6.03 -3.04
CA HIS A 477 7.52 -4.80 -2.76
C HIS A 477 7.95 -3.65 -3.70
N PHE A 478 7.00 -2.98 -4.38
CA PHE A 478 7.22 -1.76 -5.17
C PHE A 478 6.26 -0.60 -4.78
N PRO A 479 6.05 -0.31 -3.49
CA PRO A 479 5.09 0.72 -3.10
C PRO A 479 5.51 2.09 -3.65
N LEU A 480 4.55 2.84 -4.21
CA LEU A 480 4.78 4.18 -4.77
C LEU A 480 5.87 4.26 -5.87
N SER A 481 6.23 3.13 -6.48
CA SER A 481 7.23 3.11 -7.57
C SER A 481 6.63 3.55 -8.90
N ILE A 482 7.48 4.03 -9.80
CA ILE A 482 7.07 4.48 -11.13
C ILE A 482 7.90 3.76 -12.20
N PHE A 483 7.20 3.06 -13.09
CA PHE A 483 7.75 2.46 -14.29
C PHE A 483 7.32 3.32 -15.50
N HIS A 484 8.26 4.03 -16.10
CA HIS A 484 7.98 4.91 -17.23
C HIS A 484 7.82 4.16 -18.56
N ASP A 485 8.47 3.00 -18.68
CA ASP A 485 8.52 2.16 -19.87
C ASP A 485 7.98 0.75 -19.54
N GLU A 486 8.14 -0.21 -20.45
CA GLU A 486 7.67 -1.59 -20.29
C GLU A 486 8.31 -2.31 -19.09
N THR A 487 7.49 -3.04 -18.33
CA THR A 487 7.91 -3.87 -17.20
C THR A 487 7.61 -5.33 -17.48
N HIS A 488 8.61 -6.21 -17.34
CA HIS A 488 8.44 -7.64 -17.53
C HIS A 488 8.72 -8.39 -16.22
N PHE A 489 7.73 -9.15 -15.74
CA PHE A 489 7.82 -10.14 -14.64
C PHE A 489 7.53 -11.56 -15.14
N SER A 490 7.70 -11.79 -16.45
CA SER A 490 7.30 -13.04 -17.10
C SER A 490 8.25 -14.19 -16.74
N GLU A 491 7.74 -15.42 -16.79
CA GLU A 491 8.50 -16.66 -16.51
C GLU A 491 9.17 -16.68 -15.12
N SER A 492 8.61 -15.96 -14.15
CA SER A 492 9.16 -15.85 -12.79
C SER A 492 8.22 -16.46 -11.74
N GLU A 493 8.80 -16.88 -10.62
CA GLU A 493 8.06 -17.47 -9.48
C GLU A 493 8.11 -16.53 -8.27
N PHE A 494 6.95 -16.07 -7.82
CA PHE A 494 6.77 -15.18 -6.68
C PHE A 494 5.98 -15.89 -5.58
N CYS A 495 6.64 -16.74 -4.80
CA CYS A 495 5.98 -17.68 -3.88
C CYS A 495 5.12 -16.97 -2.81
N ALA A 496 5.66 -15.96 -2.13
CA ALA A 496 4.88 -15.20 -1.14
C ALA A 496 3.99 -14.11 -1.77
N GLY A 497 4.37 -13.60 -2.94
CA GLY A 497 3.62 -12.60 -3.69
C GLY A 497 4.36 -11.30 -4.01
N ILE A 498 3.67 -10.42 -4.74
CA ILE A 498 4.12 -9.11 -5.21
C ILE A 498 3.16 -8.04 -4.69
N GLU A 499 3.70 -6.98 -4.09
CA GLU A 499 2.96 -5.80 -3.62
C GLU A 499 3.31 -4.58 -4.48
N LEU A 500 2.37 -4.18 -5.34
CA LEU A 500 2.41 -3.06 -6.28
C LEU A 500 1.43 -1.94 -5.83
N ILE A 501 1.41 -1.66 -4.53
CA ILE A 501 0.46 -0.72 -3.92
C ILE A 501 0.80 0.72 -4.33
N LYS A 502 -0.18 1.42 -4.89
CA LYS A 502 -0.01 2.80 -5.44
C LYS A 502 1.13 2.90 -6.46
N THR A 503 1.51 1.79 -7.11
CA THR A 503 2.53 1.78 -8.17
C THR A 503 1.94 2.34 -9.46
N LYS A 504 2.74 3.11 -10.21
CA LYS A 504 2.36 3.65 -11.51
C LYS A 504 3.13 2.97 -12.63
N PHE A 505 2.42 2.41 -13.59
CA PHE A 505 2.95 1.89 -14.84
C PHE A 505 2.50 2.80 -15.97
N CYS A 506 3.45 3.57 -16.53
CA CYS A 506 3.22 4.38 -17.72
C CYS A 506 3.29 3.49 -18.97
N GLY A 507 4.24 2.56 -19.04
CA GLY A 507 4.32 1.53 -20.08
C GLY A 507 3.49 0.28 -19.76
N LYS A 508 3.60 -0.73 -20.62
CA LYS A 508 2.89 -2.01 -20.46
C LYS A 508 3.52 -2.91 -19.40
N LEU A 509 2.67 -3.63 -18.67
CA LEU A 509 3.06 -4.64 -17.70
C LEU A 509 2.90 -6.06 -18.28
N PHE A 510 3.97 -6.84 -18.33
CA PHE A 510 3.97 -8.21 -18.80
C PHE A 510 4.33 -9.18 -17.67
N ALA A 511 3.35 -9.92 -17.15
CA ALA A 511 3.53 -10.92 -16.11
C ALA A 511 2.91 -12.27 -16.51
N GLY A 512 3.04 -12.63 -17.80
CA GLY A 512 2.55 -13.86 -18.38
C GLY A 512 3.42 -15.08 -18.04
N ASN A 513 2.82 -16.27 -18.06
CA ASN A 513 3.46 -17.55 -17.71
C ASN A 513 4.17 -17.54 -16.33
N SER A 514 3.67 -16.75 -15.38
CA SER A 514 4.26 -16.61 -14.05
C SER A 514 3.41 -17.25 -12.97
N LYS A 515 4.05 -17.71 -11.89
CA LYS A 515 3.37 -18.20 -10.69
C LYS A 515 3.49 -17.15 -9.60
N ILE A 516 2.37 -16.61 -9.15
CA ILE A 516 2.31 -15.53 -8.17
C ILE A 516 1.47 -16.01 -7.00
N GLY A 517 2.02 -15.92 -5.79
CA GLY A 517 1.29 -16.13 -4.54
C GLY A 517 0.19 -15.07 -4.41
N LYS A 518 0.44 -14.02 -3.63
CA LYS A 518 -0.46 -12.86 -3.59
C LYS A 518 -0.06 -11.80 -4.62
N LEU A 519 -0.96 -11.33 -5.46
CA LEU A 519 -0.78 -10.11 -6.27
C LEU A 519 -1.59 -8.97 -5.64
N ASP A 520 -0.92 -7.98 -5.06
CA ASP A 520 -1.58 -6.81 -4.47
C ASP A 520 -1.31 -5.56 -5.31
N MET A 521 -2.31 -5.07 -6.02
CA MET A 521 -2.27 -3.87 -6.87
C MET A 521 -3.22 -2.78 -6.34
N GLU A 522 -3.44 -2.72 -5.02
CA GLU A 522 -4.31 -1.69 -4.44
C GLU A 522 -3.89 -0.28 -4.87
N ARG A 523 -4.82 0.48 -5.46
CA ARG A 523 -4.60 1.85 -5.98
C ARG A 523 -3.48 1.96 -7.02
N ALA A 524 -3.08 0.87 -7.67
CA ALA A 524 -2.15 0.91 -8.79
C ALA A 524 -2.77 1.61 -10.01
N ARG A 525 -1.94 2.25 -10.84
CA ARG A 525 -2.38 2.89 -12.09
C ARG A 525 -1.58 2.34 -13.26
N LEU A 526 -2.28 1.86 -14.28
CA LEU A 526 -1.70 1.28 -15.49
C LEU A 526 -2.22 2.03 -16.72
N ASN A 527 -1.35 2.74 -17.42
CA ASN A 527 -1.75 3.65 -18.49
C ASN A 527 -1.93 2.95 -19.86
N GLU A 528 -1.04 2.02 -20.24
CA GLU A 528 -1.06 1.40 -21.58
C GLU A 528 -1.67 -0.02 -21.64
N GLY A 529 -1.45 -0.86 -20.64
CA GLY A 529 -2.06 -2.19 -20.57
C GLY A 529 -1.32 -3.18 -19.67
N ALA A 530 -1.91 -4.35 -19.49
CA ALA A 530 -1.31 -5.45 -18.73
C ALA A 530 -1.63 -6.83 -19.28
N ASP A 531 -0.61 -7.69 -19.34
CA ASP A 531 -0.72 -9.07 -19.79
C ASP A 531 -0.36 -10.05 -18.67
N PHE A 532 -1.36 -10.83 -18.24
CA PHE A 532 -1.27 -11.89 -17.25
C PHE A 532 -1.61 -13.26 -17.84
N THR A 533 -1.45 -13.42 -19.15
CA THR A 533 -1.81 -14.63 -19.89
C THR A 533 -1.08 -15.87 -19.34
N LYS A 534 -1.82 -16.97 -19.13
CA LYS A 534 -1.33 -18.26 -18.63
C LYS A 534 -0.64 -18.19 -17.24
N SER A 535 -0.90 -17.15 -16.46
CA SER A 535 -0.34 -17.02 -15.11
C SER A 535 -1.24 -17.64 -14.04
N THR A 536 -0.64 -18.07 -12.94
CA THR A 536 -1.37 -18.61 -11.77
C THR A 536 -1.25 -17.64 -10.61
N PHE A 537 -2.37 -17.38 -9.94
CA PHE A 537 -2.48 -16.52 -8.78
C PHE A 537 -3.03 -17.30 -7.60
N GLU A 538 -2.42 -17.19 -6.42
CA GLU A 538 -3.06 -17.64 -5.19
C GLU A 538 -4.16 -16.68 -4.75
N GLU A 539 -3.80 -15.43 -4.47
CA GLU A 539 -4.75 -14.39 -4.06
C GLU A 539 -4.49 -13.11 -4.85
N THR A 540 -5.53 -12.38 -5.22
CA THR A 540 -5.36 -11.11 -5.94
C THR A 540 -6.20 -10.00 -5.36
N ASN A 541 -5.61 -8.81 -5.23
CA ASN A 541 -6.26 -7.60 -4.80
C ASN A 541 -6.02 -6.49 -5.82
N PHE A 542 -7.07 -6.07 -6.53
CA PHE A 542 -7.05 -4.96 -7.47
C PHE A 542 -7.87 -3.77 -6.95
N SER A 543 -8.05 -3.66 -5.63
CA SER A 543 -8.94 -2.64 -5.06
C SER A 543 -8.51 -1.23 -5.46
N TYR A 544 -9.43 -0.43 -6.01
CA TYR A 544 -9.16 0.93 -6.50
C TYR A 544 -8.07 1.04 -7.59
N ALA A 545 -7.69 -0.08 -8.22
CA ALA A 545 -6.75 -0.04 -9.32
C ALA A 545 -7.40 0.56 -10.57
N VAL A 546 -6.62 1.30 -11.37
CA VAL A 546 -7.08 1.91 -12.62
C VAL A 546 -6.25 1.35 -13.77
N PHE A 547 -6.95 0.74 -14.73
CA PHE A 547 -6.39 0.21 -15.97
C PHE A 547 -6.95 1.02 -17.14
N SER A 548 -6.18 2.00 -17.60
CA SER A 548 -6.49 2.79 -18.80
C SER A 548 -6.13 2.07 -20.10
N GLY A 549 -5.35 0.99 -19.98
CA GLY A 549 -4.98 0.09 -21.05
C GLY A 549 -5.78 -1.21 -21.11
N ALA A 550 -5.62 -1.95 -22.21
CA ALA A 550 -6.22 -3.27 -22.32
C ALA A 550 -5.55 -4.27 -21.36
N THR A 551 -6.35 -5.01 -20.60
CA THR A 551 -5.85 -6.00 -19.64
C THR A 551 -6.31 -7.41 -20.00
N THR A 552 -5.40 -8.39 -20.01
CA THR A 552 -5.74 -9.79 -20.31
C THR A 552 -5.27 -10.73 -19.21
N PHE A 553 -6.16 -11.65 -18.84
CA PHE A 553 -5.97 -12.78 -17.94
C PHE A 553 -6.26 -14.08 -18.71
N HIS A 554 -5.93 -14.12 -20.00
CA HIS A 554 -6.28 -15.25 -20.85
C HIS A 554 -5.67 -16.56 -20.34
N SER A 555 -6.49 -17.60 -20.16
CA SER A 555 -6.05 -18.90 -19.62
C SER A 555 -5.30 -18.82 -18.28
N SER A 556 -5.56 -17.80 -17.45
CA SER A 556 -4.98 -17.70 -16.10
C SER A 556 -5.78 -18.50 -15.08
N ILE A 557 -5.16 -18.85 -13.95
CA ILE A 557 -5.80 -19.62 -12.88
C ILE A 557 -5.74 -18.83 -11.58
N PHE A 558 -6.90 -18.61 -10.95
CA PHE A 558 -7.04 -17.97 -9.64
C PHE A 558 -7.46 -19.02 -8.61
N THR A 559 -6.54 -19.43 -7.74
CA THR A 559 -6.77 -20.57 -6.83
C THR A 559 -7.54 -20.18 -5.56
N LYS A 560 -7.34 -18.97 -5.01
CA LYS A 560 -8.08 -18.42 -3.86
C LYS A 560 -8.82 -17.13 -4.27
N ASN A 561 -8.97 -16.19 -3.34
CA ASN A 561 -9.85 -15.03 -3.50
C ASN A 561 -9.28 -14.01 -4.48
N CYS A 562 -10.18 -13.39 -5.25
CA CYS A 562 -9.87 -12.41 -6.28
C CYS A 562 -10.80 -11.20 -6.11
N CYS A 563 -10.22 -10.06 -5.77
CA CYS A 563 -10.96 -8.83 -5.45
C CYS A 563 -10.71 -7.76 -6.51
N PHE A 564 -11.79 -7.24 -7.11
CA PHE A 564 -11.79 -6.10 -8.03
C PHE A 564 -12.56 -4.89 -7.45
N TYR A 565 -12.57 -4.76 -6.12
CA TYR A 565 -13.38 -3.75 -5.44
C TYR A 565 -13.05 -2.33 -5.91
N ALA A 566 -14.03 -1.61 -6.46
CA ALA A 566 -13.84 -0.27 -7.02
C ALA A 566 -12.71 -0.16 -8.07
N ALA A 567 -12.34 -1.27 -8.72
CA ALA A 567 -11.37 -1.26 -9.81
C ALA A 567 -12.01 -0.64 -11.07
N ILE A 568 -11.21 0.06 -11.87
CA ILE A 568 -11.64 0.70 -13.11
C ILE A 568 -10.87 0.08 -14.28
N PHE A 569 -11.59 -0.45 -15.26
CA PHE A 569 -11.05 -0.91 -16.53
C PHE A 569 -11.67 -0.10 -17.67
N GLU A 570 -10.90 0.83 -18.23
CA GLU A 570 -11.42 1.81 -19.18
C GLU A 570 -11.69 1.22 -20.57
N PRO A 571 -10.73 0.58 -21.27
CA PRO A 571 -11.03 0.04 -22.60
C PRO A 571 -11.65 -1.35 -22.52
N LYS A 572 -10.92 -2.31 -21.92
CA LYS A 572 -11.30 -3.73 -21.92
C LYS A 572 -10.51 -4.55 -20.91
N VAL A 573 -11.18 -5.51 -20.28
CA VAL A 573 -10.54 -6.61 -19.56
C VAL A 573 -10.97 -7.97 -20.14
N SER A 574 -10.06 -8.91 -20.30
CA SER A 574 -10.38 -10.26 -20.78
C SER A 574 -10.02 -11.33 -19.76
N PHE A 575 -11.01 -12.11 -19.35
CA PHE A 575 -10.86 -13.34 -18.56
C PHE A 575 -11.12 -14.57 -19.43
N ALA A 576 -10.93 -14.48 -20.74
CA ALA A 576 -11.19 -15.60 -21.65
C ALA A 576 -10.40 -16.86 -21.24
N LYS A 577 -11.11 -17.97 -21.02
CA LYS A 577 -10.54 -19.25 -20.53
C LYS A 577 -9.88 -19.20 -19.15
N ALA A 578 -10.03 -18.12 -18.39
CA ALA A 578 -9.53 -18.06 -17.02
C ALA A 578 -10.34 -18.97 -16.08
N GLU A 579 -9.70 -19.51 -15.04
CA GLU A 579 -10.37 -20.34 -14.04
C GLU A 579 -10.37 -19.66 -12.68
N PHE A 580 -11.56 -19.56 -12.07
CA PHE A 580 -11.72 -19.03 -10.71
C PHE A 580 -12.12 -20.15 -9.76
N GLN A 581 -11.16 -20.63 -8.98
CA GLN A 581 -11.39 -21.70 -8.00
C GLN A 581 -11.90 -21.11 -6.67
N GLY A 582 -11.38 -19.95 -6.25
CA GLY A 582 -11.81 -19.24 -5.04
C GLY A 582 -12.98 -18.26 -5.24
N LYS A 583 -13.14 -17.30 -4.32
CA LYS A 583 -14.23 -16.31 -4.35
C LYS A 583 -13.86 -15.07 -5.15
N LEU A 584 -14.87 -14.45 -5.77
CA LEU A 584 -14.75 -13.25 -6.60
C LEU A 584 -15.53 -12.09 -5.99
N SER A 585 -14.95 -10.89 -6.02
CA SER A 585 -15.66 -9.65 -5.72
C SER A 585 -15.52 -8.68 -6.90
N PHE A 586 -16.65 -8.21 -7.41
CA PHE A 586 -16.76 -7.16 -8.42
C PHE A 586 -17.44 -5.90 -7.86
N SER A 587 -17.63 -5.82 -6.54
CA SER A 587 -18.31 -4.71 -5.88
C SER A 587 -17.67 -3.36 -6.24
N GLY A 588 -18.49 -2.39 -6.68
CA GLY A 588 -18.03 -1.07 -7.14
C GLY A 588 -17.15 -1.07 -8.41
N MET A 589 -16.90 -2.21 -9.05
CA MET A 589 -16.08 -2.27 -10.26
C MET A 589 -16.74 -1.52 -11.42
N SER A 590 -15.97 -0.71 -12.12
CA SER A 590 -16.36 -0.03 -13.34
C SER A 590 -15.62 -0.63 -14.54
N VAL A 591 -16.35 -1.04 -15.56
CA VAL A 591 -15.75 -1.61 -16.77
C VAL A 591 -16.56 -1.29 -18.02
N TYR A 592 -15.86 -0.94 -19.10
CA TYR A 592 -16.47 -0.72 -20.41
C TYR A 592 -16.76 -2.04 -21.16
N ASP A 593 -15.73 -2.87 -21.35
CA ASP A 593 -15.87 -4.21 -21.93
C ASP A 593 -15.15 -5.26 -21.07
N MET A 594 -15.83 -6.38 -20.78
CA MET A 594 -15.30 -7.46 -19.94
C MET A 594 -15.60 -8.83 -20.55
N VAL A 595 -14.61 -9.53 -21.09
CA VAL A 595 -14.80 -10.89 -21.63
C VAL A 595 -14.79 -11.91 -20.49
N ILE A 596 -15.95 -12.44 -20.13
CA ILE A 596 -16.13 -13.46 -19.09
C ILE A 596 -17.36 -14.32 -19.41
N SER A 597 -17.49 -15.51 -18.83
CA SER A 597 -18.65 -16.40 -18.99
C SER A 597 -19.36 -16.71 -17.68
N TRP A 598 -20.66 -17.01 -17.74
CA TRP A 598 -21.43 -17.42 -16.57
C TRP A 598 -20.83 -18.63 -15.85
N ARG A 599 -20.30 -19.60 -16.61
CA ARG A 599 -19.63 -20.78 -16.06
C ARG A 599 -18.46 -20.43 -15.13
N GLN A 600 -17.74 -19.35 -15.42
CA GLN A 600 -16.60 -18.91 -14.62
C GLN A 600 -17.01 -18.25 -13.29
N VAL A 601 -18.16 -17.60 -13.24
CA VAL A 601 -18.61 -16.79 -12.07
C VAL A 601 -19.67 -17.48 -11.22
N ARG A 602 -20.37 -18.49 -11.74
CA ARG A 602 -21.50 -19.16 -11.07
C ARG A 602 -21.08 -19.71 -9.70
N GLY A 603 -21.71 -19.18 -8.64
CA GLY A 603 -21.46 -19.61 -7.25
C GLY A 603 -20.15 -19.09 -6.63
N LYS A 604 -19.42 -18.23 -7.34
CA LYS A 604 -18.11 -17.72 -6.92
C LYS A 604 -18.16 -16.34 -6.26
N LEU A 605 -19.25 -15.59 -6.41
CA LEU A 605 -19.37 -14.26 -5.81
C LEU A 605 -19.27 -14.29 -4.27
N GLN A 606 -18.41 -13.42 -3.72
CA GLN A 606 -18.11 -13.29 -2.31
C GLN A 606 -19.28 -12.65 -1.54
N SER A 607 -19.88 -11.61 -2.12
CA SER A 607 -21.06 -10.90 -1.58
C SER A 607 -22.20 -11.87 -1.23
N VAL A 608 -22.47 -12.83 -2.11
CA VAL A 608 -23.49 -13.87 -1.94
C VAL A 608 -23.12 -14.83 -0.81
N ALA A 609 -21.86 -15.24 -0.72
CA ALA A 609 -21.37 -16.11 0.35
C ALA A 609 -21.47 -15.43 1.73
N GLN A 610 -21.28 -14.11 1.77
CA GLN A 610 -21.40 -13.28 2.98
C GLN A 610 -22.84 -12.83 3.28
N LYS A 611 -23.82 -13.18 2.44
CA LYS A 611 -25.22 -12.71 2.52
C LYS A 611 -25.36 -11.18 2.45
N ASN A 612 -24.38 -10.48 1.85
CA ASN A 612 -24.49 -9.06 1.55
C ASN A 612 -25.25 -8.90 0.23
N TYR A 613 -26.58 -8.84 0.33
CA TYR A 613 -27.45 -8.82 -0.85
C TYR A 613 -27.46 -7.49 -1.61
N VAL A 614 -26.99 -6.40 -1.00
CA VAL A 614 -26.86 -5.09 -1.67
C VAL A 614 -25.72 -5.17 -2.69
N GLU A 615 -24.52 -5.53 -2.23
CA GLU A 615 -23.36 -5.74 -3.10
C GLU A 615 -23.60 -6.86 -4.11
N ALA A 616 -24.25 -7.95 -3.72
CA ALA A 616 -24.58 -9.04 -4.65
C ALA A 616 -25.49 -8.56 -5.79
N ALA A 617 -26.44 -7.67 -5.51
CA ALA A 617 -27.28 -7.08 -6.54
C ALA A 617 -26.46 -6.19 -7.49
N GLU A 618 -25.56 -5.38 -6.98
CA GLU A 618 -24.65 -4.56 -7.80
C GLU A 618 -23.79 -5.43 -8.73
N GLU A 619 -23.18 -6.49 -8.20
CA GLU A 619 -22.34 -7.42 -8.98
C GLU A 619 -23.15 -8.16 -10.06
N TYR A 620 -24.35 -8.64 -9.74
CA TYR A 620 -25.21 -9.28 -10.76
C TYR A 620 -25.70 -8.29 -11.81
N SER A 621 -25.97 -7.03 -11.43
CA SER A 621 -26.33 -5.96 -12.38
C SER A 621 -25.18 -5.67 -13.35
N LEU A 622 -23.95 -5.62 -12.85
CA LEU A 622 -22.75 -5.48 -13.68
C LEU A 622 -22.64 -6.64 -14.68
N LEU A 623 -22.69 -7.89 -14.19
CA LEU A 623 -22.59 -9.08 -15.04
C LEU A 623 -23.69 -9.14 -16.10
N LYS A 624 -24.92 -8.79 -15.74
CA LYS A 624 -26.05 -8.70 -16.67
C LYS A 624 -25.74 -7.77 -17.84
N ASN A 625 -25.29 -6.54 -17.56
CA ASN A 625 -24.97 -5.55 -18.60
C ASN A 625 -23.79 -6.01 -19.48
N VAL A 626 -22.82 -6.73 -18.90
CA VAL A 626 -21.68 -7.29 -19.64
C VAL A 626 -22.12 -8.39 -20.60
N PHE A 627 -22.98 -9.32 -20.16
CA PHE A 627 -23.47 -10.39 -21.03
C PHE A 627 -24.41 -9.88 -22.14
N GLU A 628 -25.21 -8.86 -21.85
CA GLU A 628 -26.06 -8.17 -22.83
C GLU A 628 -25.20 -7.57 -23.97
N ARG A 629 -24.12 -6.86 -23.64
CA ARG A 629 -23.18 -6.30 -24.63
C ARG A 629 -22.47 -7.36 -25.48
N GLN A 630 -22.35 -8.58 -24.96
CA GLN A 630 -21.73 -9.70 -25.67
C GLN A 630 -22.72 -10.54 -26.48
N ASN A 631 -24.00 -10.17 -26.51
CA ASN A 631 -25.08 -10.96 -27.10
C ASN A 631 -25.16 -12.38 -26.51
N ARG A 632 -24.87 -12.52 -25.22
CA ARG A 632 -24.92 -13.80 -24.48
C ARG A 632 -26.19 -13.87 -23.65
N TYR A 633 -27.32 -13.95 -24.32
CA TYR A 633 -28.64 -13.78 -23.70
C TYR A 633 -28.97 -14.84 -22.64
N ASP A 634 -28.49 -16.08 -22.78
CA ASP A 634 -28.65 -17.12 -21.74
C ASP A 634 -27.94 -16.76 -20.42
N ASP A 635 -26.72 -16.22 -20.52
CA ASP A 635 -25.95 -15.78 -19.35
C ASP A 635 -26.54 -14.49 -18.75
N GLU A 636 -27.02 -13.57 -19.59
CA GLU A 636 -27.77 -12.38 -19.19
C GLU A 636 -28.99 -12.75 -18.35
N ASP A 637 -29.79 -13.73 -18.81
CA ASP A 637 -31.01 -14.18 -18.14
C ASP A 637 -30.73 -14.74 -16.74
N GLU A 638 -29.65 -15.52 -16.58
CA GLU A 638 -29.24 -16.04 -15.27
C GLU A 638 -28.78 -14.92 -14.33
N ALA A 639 -27.96 -14.00 -14.82
CA ALA A 639 -27.50 -12.84 -14.05
C ALA A 639 -28.67 -11.93 -13.64
N TYR A 640 -29.62 -11.66 -14.56
CA TYR A 640 -30.82 -10.87 -14.31
C TYR A 640 -31.72 -11.49 -13.24
N LEU A 641 -31.97 -12.80 -13.33
CA LEU A 641 -32.78 -13.52 -12.37
C LEU A 641 -32.16 -13.46 -10.96
N LEU A 642 -30.85 -13.59 -10.86
CA LEU A 642 -30.14 -13.51 -9.58
C LEU A 642 -30.05 -12.09 -9.04
N TYR A 643 -29.90 -11.09 -9.91
CA TYR A 643 -30.04 -9.68 -9.55
C TYR A 643 -31.39 -9.38 -8.89
N LYS A 644 -32.50 -9.81 -9.51
CA LYS A 644 -33.85 -9.62 -8.95
C LYS A 644 -34.05 -10.35 -7.62
N LYS A 645 -33.50 -11.57 -7.51
CA LYS A 645 -33.47 -12.32 -6.24
C LYS A 645 -32.71 -11.59 -5.14
N ALA A 646 -31.54 -11.04 -5.46
CA ALA A 646 -30.73 -10.29 -4.50
C ALA A 646 -31.47 -9.02 -4.05
N MET A 647 -32.03 -8.24 -4.99
CA MET A 647 -32.86 -7.06 -4.70
C MET A 647 -34.08 -7.37 -3.81
N ARG A 648 -34.79 -8.48 -4.04
CA ARG A 648 -35.88 -8.87 -3.14
C ARG A 648 -35.37 -9.20 -1.74
N LYS A 649 -34.16 -9.76 -1.64
CA LYS A 649 -33.57 -10.16 -0.37
C LYS A 649 -33.03 -9.00 0.48
N THR A 650 -32.79 -7.83 -0.10
CA THR A 650 -32.39 -6.62 0.65
C THR A 650 -33.52 -6.02 1.48
N LEU A 651 -34.79 -6.26 1.10
CA LEU A 651 -35.95 -5.78 1.85
C LEU A 651 -35.96 -6.38 3.28
N LYS A 652 -36.23 -5.55 4.30
CA LYS A 652 -36.30 -6.03 5.70
C LYS A 652 -37.62 -6.77 5.95
N ILE A 653 -37.57 -7.87 6.70
CA ILE A 653 -38.77 -8.55 7.23
C ILE A 653 -39.05 -7.95 8.60
N SER A 654 -40.23 -7.40 8.81
CA SER A 654 -40.61 -6.79 10.09
C SER A 654 -42.07 -7.09 10.41
N LEU A 655 -42.34 -7.44 11.67
CA LEU A 655 -43.70 -7.57 12.23
C LEU A 655 -44.47 -6.23 12.18
N LEU A 656 -43.75 -5.11 12.16
CA LEU A 656 -44.33 -3.76 12.08
C LEU A 656 -44.77 -3.38 10.65
N HIS A 657 -44.42 -4.18 9.62
CA HIS A 657 -44.81 -3.94 8.22
C HIS A 657 -45.40 -5.23 7.58
N PRO A 658 -46.62 -5.64 7.97
CA PRO A 658 -47.23 -6.88 7.51
C PRO A 658 -47.48 -6.91 5.99
N TRP A 659 -47.88 -5.78 5.39
CA TRP A 659 -48.12 -5.67 3.95
C TRP A 659 -46.85 -5.83 3.10
N GLN A 660 -45.69 -5.35 3.59
CA GLN A 660 -44.41 -5.55 2.91
C GLN A 660 -43.97 -7.01 2.97
N THR A 661 -44.19 -7.67 4.11
CA THR A 661 -43.87 -9.08 4.30
C THR A 661 -44.75 -9.97 3.42
N LEU A 662 -46.06 -9.68 3.34
CA LEU A 662 -46.99 -10.36 2.44
C LEU A 662 -46.63 -10.12 0.96
N GLY A 663 -46.32 -8.90 0.57
CA GLY A 663 -45.88 -8.58 -0.80
C GLY A 663 -44.57 -9.29 -1.19
N ARG A 664 -43.63 -9.44 -0.25
CA ARG A 664 -42.40 -10.22 -0.47
C ARG A 664 -42.67 -11.73 -0.62
N PHE A 665 -43.66 -12.25 0.10
CA PHE A 665 -44.09 -13.65 -0.02
C PHE A 665 -44.80 -13.91 -1.35
N LEU A 666 -45.72 -13.03 -1.74
CA LEU A 666 -46.41 -13.13 -3.03
C LEU A 666 -45.44 -12.99 -4.20
N SER A 667 -44.50 -12.04 -4.13
CA SER A 667 -43.46 -11.91 -5.16
C SER A 667 -42.52 -13.11 -5.22
N PHE A 668 -42.24 -13.78 -4.10
CA PHE A 668 -41.52 -15.05 -4.12
C PHE A 668 -42.28 -16.14 -4.89
N TRP A 669 -43.55 -16.35 -4.55
CA TRP A 669 -44.38 -17.36 -5.21
C TRP A 669 -44.57 -17.07 -6.70
N ALA A 670 -44.99 -15.85 -7.04
CA ALA A 670 -45.29 -15.48 -8.41
C ALA A 670 -44.03 -15.32 -9.27
N LEU A 671 -43.00 -14.61 -8.77
CA LEU A 671 -41.86 -14.20 -9.59
C LEU A 671 -40.66 -15.13 -9.49
N ASP A 672 -40.33 -15.66 -8.32
CA ASP A 672 -39.17 -16.55 -8.16
C ASP A 672 -39.48 -18.00 -8.57
N LEU A 673 -40.60 -18.53 -8.07
CA LEU A 673 -40.99 -19.92 -8.29
C LEU A 673 -41.77 -20.07 -9.60
N GLY A 674 -42.74 -19.17 -9.83
CA GLY A 674 -43.61 -19.20 -11.00
C GLY A 674 -42.91 -18.81 -12.30
N CYS A 675 -42.79 -17.51 -12.57
CA CYS A 675 -42.36 -17.03 -13.89
C CYS A 675 -40.85 -16.85 -14.06
N GLY A 676 -40.05 -16.93 -13.00
CA GLY A 676 -38.62 -16.64 -13.03
C GLY A 676 -38.31 -15.22 -13.50
N TYR A 677 -39.11 -14.23 -13.09
CA TYR A 677 -39.07 -12.86 -13.59
C TYR A 677 -39.18 -12.74 -15.13
N GLY A 678 -39.89 -13.68 -15.76
CA GLY A 678 -40.14 -13.66 -17.20
C GLY A 678 -38.96 -14.11 -18.07
N THR A 679 -37.89 -14.69 -17.48
CA THR A 679 -36.78 -15.27 -18.25
C THR A 679 -36.95 -16.76 -18.54
N ARG A 680 -37.94 -17.42 -17.93
CA ARG A 680 -38.14 -18.88 -18.01
C ARG A 680 -39.57 -19.24 -18.45
N PRO A 681 -39.89 -19.20 -19.76
CA PRO A 681 -41.25 -19.40 -20.26
C PRO A 681 -41.84 -20.77 -19.86
N PHE A 682 -41.05 -21.84 -19.91
CA PHE A 682 -41.54 -23.18 -19.54
C PHE A 682 -41.93 -23.30 -18.05
N ARG A 683 -41.35 -22.49 -17.15
CA ARG A 683 -41.80 -22.47 -15.76
C ARG A 683 -43.18 -21.85 -15.62
N ILE A 684 -43.51 -20.86 -16.46
CA ILE A 684 -44.84 -20.26 -16.50
C ILE A 684 -45.85 -21.33 -16.91
N THR A 685 -45.56 -22.14 -17.93
CA THR A 685 -46.43 -23.25 -18.37
C THR A 685 -46.68 -24.25 -17.25
N VAL A 686 -45.61 -24.74 -16.60
CA VAL A 686 -45.73 -25.70 -15.48
C VAL A 686 -46.52 -25.09 -14.32
N THR A 687 -46.27 -23.83 -13.97
CA THR A 687 -47.00 -23.12 -12.92
C THR A 687 -48.47 -22.96 -13.28
N SER A 688 -48.79 -22.67 -14.55
CA SER A 688 -50.17 -22.58 -15.05
C SER A 688 -50.91 -23.90 -14.86
N ILE A 689 -50.26 -25.03 -15.20
CA ILE A 689 -50.83 -26.37 -15.00
C ILE A 689 -51.11 -26.63 -13.53
N PHE A 690 -50.19 -26.31 -12.62
CA PHE A 690 -50.42 -26.49 -11.18
C PHE A 690 -51.53 -25.59 -10.64
N ILE A 691 -51.65 -24.35 -11.11
CA ILE A 691 -52.73 -23.44 -10.71
C ILE A 691 -54.08 -24.00 -11.17
N ALA A 692 -54.20 -24.42 -12.44
CA ALA A 692 -55.40 -25.05 -12.97
C ALA A 692 -55.76 -26.31 -12.19
N LEU A 693 -54.81 -27.22 -11.95
CA LEU A 693 -55.07 -28.42 -11.13
C LEU A 693 -55.48 -28.07 -9.68
N GLY A 694 -55.00 -26.95 -9.13
CA GLY A 694 -55.43 -26.45 -7.82
C GLY A 694 -56.89 -26.00 -7.80
N PHE A 695 -57.33 -25.27 -8.84
CA PHE A 695 -58.74 -24.93 -9.02
C PHE A 695 -59.60 -26.16 -9.28
N ALA A 696 -59.15 -27.09 -10.11
CA ALA A 696 -59.81 -28.38 -10.33
C ALA A 696 -60.03 -29.15 -9.02
N ALA A 697 -59.01 -29.23 -8.16
CA ALA A 697 -59.13 -29.88 -6.86
C ALA A 697 -60.13 -29.15 -5.93
N LEU A 698 -60.15 -27.81 -5.96
CA LEU A 698 -61.10 -27.00 -5.21
C LEU A 698 -62.54 -27.25 -5.70
N TYR A 699 -62.76 -27.27 -7.02
CA TYR A 699 -64.08 -27.55 -7.59
C TYR A 699 -64.53 -28.99 -7.32
N GLY A 700 -63.62 -29.96 -7.44
CA GLY A 700 -63.90 -31.36 -7.13
C GLY A 700 -64.23 -31.63 -5.65
N TYR A 701 -63.82 -30.75 -4.73
CA TYR A 701 -64.22 -30.82 -3.32
C TYR A 701 -65.65 -30.31 -3.08
N PHE A 702 -66.16 -29.43 -3.96
CA PHE A 702 -67.52 -28.85 -3.87
C PHE A 702 -68.37 -29.15 -5.11
N PRO A 703 -68.61 -30.43 -5.45
CA PRO A 703 -69.31 -30.80 -6.69
C PRO A 703 -70.78 -30.34 -6.74
N HIS A 704 -71.41 -30.13 -5.57
CA HIS A 704 -72.82 -29.69 -5.47
C HIS A 704 -73.05 -28.23 -5.89
N GLU A 705 -71.98 -27.44 -5.99
CA GLU A 705 -72.04 -26.03 -6.37
C GLU A 705 -72.09 -25.82 -7.89
N PHE A 706 -71.95 -26.89 -8.67
CA PHE A 706 -71.88 -26.86 -10.13
C PHE A 706 -73.07 -27.62 -10.75
N GLY A 707 -73.80 -26.94 -11.61
CA GLY A 707 -74.92 -27.50 -12.37
C GLY A 707 -74.50 -27.91 -13.77
N TYR A 708 -75.06 -29.02 -14.26
CA TYR A 708 -74.89 -29.49 -15.64
C TYR A 708 -75.99 -28.90 -16.53
N ASN A 709 -75.60 -28.29 -17.65
CA ASN A 709 -76.52 -27.65 -18.60
C ASN A 709 -76.85 -28.51 -19.84
N GLY A 710 -76.39 -29.77 -19.88
CA GLY A 710 -76.64 -30.68 -21.00
C GLY A 710 -77.87 -31.57 -20.85
N ALA A 711 -78.18 -32.35 -21.90
CA ALA A 711 -79.44 -33.10 -22.03
C ALA A 711 -79.56 -34.37 -21.15
N GLN A 712 -78.47 -34.84 -20.52
CA GLN A 712 -78.45 -36.02 -19.63
C GLN A 712 -77.88 -35.66 -18.26
N GLN A 713 -78.33 -36.28 -17.17
CA GLN A 713 -77.76 -36.00 -15.84
C GLN A 713 -76.27 -36.40 -15.78
N GLY A 714 -75.39 -35.40 -15.66
CA GLY A 714 -73.96 -35.60 -15.44
C GLY A 714 -73.59 -35.56 -13.96
N VAL A 715 -72.52 -36.25 -13.57
CA VAL A 715 -71.91 -36.15 -12.24
C VAL A 715 -70.65 -35.29 -12.34
N PHE A 716 -70.51 -34.30 -11.45
CA PHE A 716 -69.30 -33.47 -11.38
C PHE A 716 -68.19 -34.22 -10.63
N ASP A 717 -67.52 -35.12 -11.35
CA ASP A 717 -66.40 -35.90 -10.84
C ASP A 717 -65.05 -35.17 -11.01
N TRP A 718 -63.97 -35.79 -10.55
CA TRP A 718 -62.63 -35.19 -10.60
C TRP A 718 -62.13 -34.94 -12.03
N SER A 719 -62.58 -35.77 -12.99
CA SER A 719 -62.29 -35.59 -14.41
C SER A 719 -62.98 -34.36 -14.96
N ASN A 720 -64.28 -34.21 -14.70
CA ASN A 720 -65.08 -33.06 -15.12
C ASN A 720 -64.63 -31.77 -14.43
N ALA A 721 -64.23 -31.83 -13.16
CA ALA A 721 -63.64 -30.69 -12.45
C ALA A 721 -62.30 -30.23 -13.08
N THR A 722 -61.45 -31.17 -13.50
CA THR A 722 -60.19 -30.89 -14.20
C THR A 722 -60.43 -30.28 -15.57
N TYR A 723 -61.34 -30.88 -16.35
CA TYR A 723 -61.73 -30.35 -17.65
C TYR A 723 -62.31 -28.93 -17.55
N PHE A 724 -63.23 -28.71 -16.61
CA PHE A 724 -63.86 -27.41 -16.37
C PHE A 724 -62.84 -26.33 -15.98
N SER A 725 -61.90 -26.64 -15.08
CA SER A 725 -60.84 -25.72 -14.70
C SER A 725 -59.91 -25.39 -15.87
N ILE A 726 -59.44 -26.38 -16.64
CA ILE A 726 -58.58 -26.12 -17.81
C ILE A 726 -59.30 -25.23 -18.84
N ALA A 727 -60.57 -25.50 -19.11
CA ALA A 727 -61.39 -24.71 -20.04
C ALA A 727 -61.58 -23.26 -19.57
N THR A 728 -61.80 -23.07 -18.27
CA THR A 728 -61.97 -21.76 -17.63
C THR A 728 -60.64 -21.00 -17.62
N PHE A 729 -59.56 -21.65 -17.20
CA PHE A 729 -58.22 -21.09 -17.13
C PHE A 729 -57.68 -20.67 -18.51
N THR A 730 -58.00 -21.43 -19.56
CA THR A 730 -57.62 -21.08 -20.95
C THR A 730 -58.60 -20.10 -21.59
N THR A 731 -59.66 -19.70 -20.90
CA THR A 731 -60.74 -18.84 -21.39
C THR A 731 -61.48 -19.37 -22.61
N MET A 732 -61.40 -20.69 -22.89
CA MET A 732 -62.15 -21.31 -23.97
C MET A 732 -63.65 -21.34 -23.69
N GLY A 733 -64.05 -21.41 -22.41
CA GLY A 733 -65.45 -21.25 -21.97
C GLY A 733 -66.40 -22.31 -22.55
N PHE A 734 -66.29 -23.55 -22.07
CA PHE A 734 -67.24 -24.61 -22.44
C PHE A 734 -68.42 -24.67 -21.45
N GLY A 735 -69.64 -24.60 -21.99
CA GLY A 735 -70.89 -24.32 -21.26
C GLY A 735 -71.62 -25.52 -20.66
N ASP A 736 -71.00 -26.70 -20.63
CA ASP A 736 -71.62 -27.93 -20.12
C ASP A 736 -71.83 -27.88 -18.59
N TRP A 737 -70.92 -27.22 -17.88
CA TRP A 737 -70.96 -27.04 -16.44
C TRP A 737 -70.91 -25.55 -16.11
N ALA A 738 -71.76 -25.11 -15.18
CA ALA A 738 -71.77 -23.74 -14.69
C ALA A 738 -71.95 -23.69 -13.17
N PRO A 739 -71.30 -22.75 -12.47
CA PRO A 739 -71.58 -22.54 -11.06
C PRO A 739 -73.04 -22.09 -10.88
N ASN A 740 -73.69 -22.63 -9.85
CA ASN A 740 -75.10 -22.33 -9.56
C ASN A 740 -75.33 -20.81 -9.39
N PRO A 741 -76.54 -20.30 -9.70
CA PRO A 741 -76.80 -18.87 -9.70
C PRO A 741 -76.45 -18.12 -8.40
N ASP A 742 -76.70 -18.77 -7.28
CA ASP A 742 -76.49 -18.21 -5.94
C ASP A 742 -75.14 -18.62 -5.31
N SER A 743 -74.29 -19.34 -6.06
CA SER A 743 -73.02 -19.85 -5.56
C SER A 743 -71.91 -18.80 -5.56
N ILE A 744 -71.10 -18.80 -4.50
CA ILE A 744 -69.87 -18.00 -4.41
C ILE A 744 -68.83 -18.41 -5.47
N PHE A 745 -68.94 -19.63 -6.02
CA PHE A 745 -68.03 -20.15 -7.05
C PHE A 745 -68.06 -19.34 -8.36
N ARG A 746 -69.12 -18.56 -8.61
CA ARG A 746 -69.16 -17.59 -9.72
C ARG A 746 -68.00 -16.60 -9.69
N TYR A 747 -67.64 -16.12 -8.50
CA TYR A 747 -66.49 -15.23 -8.32
C TYR A 747 -65.16 -15.98 -8.43
N VAL A 748 -65.09 -17.22 -7.93
CA VAL A 748 -63.89 -18.06 -8.01
C VAL A 748 -63.54 -18.41 -9.46
N VAL A 749 -64.53 -18.78 -10.27
CA VAL A 749 -64.40 -19.03 -11.72
C VAL A 749 -63.94 -17.77 -12.45
N THR A 750 -64.48 -16.61 -12.08
CA THR A 750 -64.06 -15.31 -12.65
C THR A 750 -62.60 -15.00 -12.31
N ILE A 751 -62.17 -15.28 -11.07
CA ILE A 751 -60.77 -15.12 -10.65
C ILE A 751 -59.86 -16.08 -11.41
N GLU A 752 -60.25 -17.34 -11.58
CA GLU A 752 -59.48 -18.33 -12.35
C GLU A 752 -59.27 -17.86 -13.79
N ALA A 753 -60.35 -17.46 -14.48
CA ALA A 753 -60.27 -16.95 -15.85
C ALA A 753 -59.33 -15.73 -15.95
N PHE A 754 -59.41 -14.81 -14.98
CA PHE A 754 -58.51 -13.66 -14.91
C PHE A 754 -57.05 -14.10 -14.74
N VAL A 755 -56.75 -14.98 -13.77
CA VAL A 755 -55.40 -15.52 -13.55
C VAL A 755 -54.87 -16.21 -14.81
N GLY A 756 -55.71 -16.95 -15.51
CA GLY A 756 -55.42 -17.60 -16.78
C GLY A 756 -54.95 -16.63 -17.88
N ILE A 757 -55.72 -15.56 -18.13
CA ILE A 757 -55.38 -14.52 -19.12
C ILE A 757 -54.01 -13.91 -18.83
N PHE A 758 -53.76 -13.48 -17.59
CA PHE A 758 -52.49 -12.85 -17.22
C PHE A 758 -51.32 -13.82 -17.35
N THR A 759 -51.52 -15.09 -16.98
CA THR A 759 -50.46 -16.10 -17.05
C THR A 759 -50.12 -16.46 -18.50
N MET A 760 -51.12 -16.57 -19.38
CA MET A 760 -50.90 -16.79 -20.81
C MET A 760 -50.20 -15.58 -21.47
N ALA A 761 -50.61 -14.36 -21.14
CA ALA A 761 -49.95 -13.14 -21.62
C ALA A 761 -48.47 -13.08 -21.17
N LEU A 762 -48.19 -13.44 -19.92
CA LEU A 762 -46.82 -13.53 -19.41
C LEU A 762 -46.00 -14.62 -20.13
N PHE A 763 -46.59 -15.78 -20.42
CA PHE A 763 -45.94 -16.84 -21.20
C PHE A 763 -45.57 -16.35 -22.59
N VAL A 764 -46.52 -15.77 -23.32
CA VAL A 764 -46.29 -15.25 -24.68
C VAL A 764 -45.18 -14.20 -24.66
N GLY A 765 -45.22 -13.26 -23.72
CA GLY A 765 -44.17 -12.23 -23.59
C GLY A 765 -42.79 -12.82 -23.30
N ALA A 766 -42.69 -13.75 -22.34
CA ALA A 766 -41.45 -14.42 -21.99
C ALA A 766 -40.89 -15.30 -23.14
N PHE A 767 -41.77 -16.03 -23.81
CA PHE A 767 -41.40 -16.89 -24.94
C PHE A 767 -40.93 -16.07 -26.14
N THR A 768 -41.68 -15.03 -26.50
CA THR A 768 -41.33 -14.11 -27.59
C THR A 768 -39.96 -13.47 -27.34
N ARG A 769 -39.72 -12.98 -26.12
CA ARG A 769 -38.41 -12.44 -25.73
C ARG A 769 -37.28 -13.46 -25.91
N LYS A 770 -37.53 -14.73 -25.59
CA LYS A 770 -36.54 -15.81 -25.63
C LYS A 770 -36.23 -16.31 -27.04
N VAL A 771 -37.15 -16.12 -27.98
CA VAL A 771 -37.00 -16.54 -29.38
C VAL A 771 -36.42 -15.42 -30.26
N ILE A 772 -36.74 -14.15 -29.97
CA ILE A 772 -36.29 -12.99 -30.77
C ILE A 772 -34.86 -12.58 -30.44
N ARG A 773 -34.45 -12.71 -29.17
CA ARG A 773 -33.07 -12.51 -28.72
C ARG A 773 -32.33 -13.82 -28.86
#